data_AF-A0A831XST7-F1
#
_entry.id   AF-A0A831XST7-F1
#
_cell.length_a   1.000
_cell.length_b   1.000
_cell.length_c   1.000
_cell.angle_alpha   90.00
_cell.angle_beta   90.00
_cell.angle_gamma   90.00
#
_symmetry.space_group_name_H-M   'P 1'
#
loop_
_entity.id
_entity.type
_entity.pdbx_description
1 polymer ?
#
loop_
_entity_poly.entity_id
_entity_poly.type
_entity_poly.pdbx_seq_one_letter_code
_entity_poly.pdbx_strand_id
1 'polypeptide(L)'
;MRRRTALLGGSVLTLLGLLTLSALSDATQWRGMRIAQGALVPDPPPRAGEEPATGLQKPFPKEIVQPPDNPTTPEKVELGRLLFFDPILSDDNTLSCAHCHHPDLGFSDGLPRSRGKGAAGAGTQRKGGIELARSAPTLWNAVFNHRQFWDGRARDLEEQARMVITTPEEVNADPEALVRELKAIPEYRRLFDRAFGGKNGESITFTNIVRAIAAFERTLVSYNSRFDRYAAGDGSALTPQEKRGLKLFLSPKTRCNECHGIPTFANRDFKVIGVPPVPGAPEDKPKPEAEKGRGGGPNGAFKIATLRNIALTAPYMRNGAFATLEEVLDFYAGGGGRGRGLDVPLQDDKIRKFQLTQQEKEDLIAFLLALTDESAKPPIPKRVPSGLPVVPRLVPNLPTKLNIDSPELKRIQAMHRERQTTARQVALASHTTQPQRPTRTEQKPTQKIVEVRPGQSIQEAVDRAGRNGVVRIYPGVYHENVLVIHHGVRIEGVIQNGKRPVLDGKNELPDGISALGNDFTVQGLEIRNYQGNGVVVHGARNVVFRDLVVDNTGLYGVYPVECDGVLVEHCTVSRVRDAGIYVGQSRNIIVRRNKAFQNVTGIEIENCVNALVEDNEVYENTGGILVFLLPFNPSKVQEQAIVRRNKVYNNNTPNFGDPGAIVSNVLKGTGIMLLAADRTEVYENEVVGNDTFGILVVSLLNLFPRDTKLDVDPFPDHNKIYNNTVRDNGKNPDTRLARFGVPAVDLLWDLSGQGNGWDQPGVKSFPPQLPPIKRETPAGNQGGVEN
;
A
#
# COMPACT_ATOMS: atom_id res chain seq x y z
N MET A 1 65.65 32.53 34.11
CA MET A 1 66.43 32.22 35.33
C MET A 1 65.49 32.27 36.52
N ARG A 2 65.40 31.17 37.29
CA ARG A 2 65.17 31.00 38.75
C ARG A 2 64.45 32.16 39.50
N ARG A 3 63.45 31.99 40.38
CA ARG A 3 62.93 30.88 41.21
C ARG A 3 61.58 31.36 41.77
N ARG A 4 60.58 30.47 41.89
CA ARG A 4 59.44 30.61 42.82
C ARG A 4 59.65 29.61 43.97
N THR A 5 59.34 30.01 45.20
CA THR A 5 59.24 29.13 46.38
C THR A 5 58.21 29.72 47.35
N ALA A 6 57.56 28.82 48.12
CA ALA A 6 56.46 28.98 49.09
C ALA A 6 55.04 28.91 48.46
N LEU A 7 54.33 27.76 48.46
CA LEU A 7 53.70 26.98 49.55
C LEU A 7 52.77 27.78 50.47
N LEU A 8 51.45 27.63 50.35
CA LEU A 8 50.59 26.73 51.16
C LEU A 8 49.12 27.17 51.13
N GLY A 9 48.21 26.20 50.99
CA GLY A 9 46.88 26.26 51.60
C GLY A 9 45.69 26.16 50.64
N GLY A 10 45.07 24.98 50.58
CA GLY A 10 43.62 24.88 50.38
C GLY A 10 43.13 23.91 49.30
N SER A 11 42.41 22.89 49.77
CA SER A 11 41.31 22.22 49.06
C SER A 11 41.64 21.01 48.16
N VAL A 12 42.04 19.93 48.82
CA VAL A 12 41.68 18.56 48.42
C VAL A 12 40.18 18.39 48.69
N LEU A 13 39.29 18.73 47.74
CA LEU A 13 37.90 18.24 47.71
C LEU A 13 37.14 18.64 46.43
N THR A 14 37.63 18.31 45.22
CA THR A 14 36.82 18.51 43.99
C THR A 14 37.31 17.70 42.79
N LEU A 15 37.62 16.41 42.97
CA LEU A 15 37.97 15.54 41.84
C LEU A 15 37.29 14.16 41.89
N LEU A 16 36.11 14.06 42.51
CA LEU A 16 35.24 12.87 42.47
C LEU A 16 33.81 13.16 41.95
N GLY A 17 33.61 14.30 41.28
CA GLY A 17 32.30 14.74 40.79
C GLY A 17 32.10 14.71 39.27
N LEU A 18 33.09 14.23 38.49
CA LEU A 18 33.09 14.35 37.02
C LEU A 18 33.17 13.00 36.27
N LEU A 19 33.01 11.87 36.97
CA LEU A 19 33.07 10.52 36.39
C LEU A 19 31.75 9.72 36.47
N THR A 20 30.61 10.37 36.76
CA THR A 20 29.28 9.74 36.72
C THR A 20 28.36 10.29 35.62
N LEU A 21 28.86 11.14 34.73
CA LEU A 21 28.06 11.77 33.68
C LEU A 21 28.02 11.03 32.32
N SER A 22 28.53 9.80 32.23
CA SER A 22 28.61 9.03 30.98
C SER A 22 27.88 7.68 30.99
N ALA A 23 27.06 7.39 32.02
CA ALA A 23 26.39 6.08 32.16
C ALA A 23 24.90 6.08 31.77
N LEU A 24 24.37 7.17 31.21
CA LEU A 24 22.98 7.26 30.72
C LEU A 24 22.88 7.66 29.24
N SER A 25 24.01 7.85 28.55
CA SER A 25 24.08 8.12 27.12
C SER A 25 24.35 6.86 26.30
N ASP A 26 23.81 5.73 26.74
CA ASP A 26 23.89 4.49 25.98
C ASP A 26 22.95 4.64 24.78
N ALA A 27 23.54 4.91 23.61
CA ALA A 27 22.89 5.04 22.31
C ALA A 27 22.18 3.74 21.84
N THR A 28 21.85 2.84 22.77
CA THR A 28 21.42 1.45 22.59
C THR A 28 19.95 1.21 22.95
N GLN A 29 19.23 2.16 23.53
CA GLN A 29 17.95 1.85 24.19
C GLN A 29 16.69 1.95 23.32
N TRP A 30 16.70 2.71 22.20
CA TRP A 30 15.52 2.91 21.36
C TRP A 30 15.81 2.55 19.90
N ARG A 31 15.76 1.24 19.59
CA ARG A 31 15.93 0.73 18.22
C ARG A 31 14.66 1.03 17.40
N GLY A 32 14.82 1.41 16.14
CA GLY A 32 13.74 1.61 15.17
C GLY A 32 13.39 3.06 14.85
N MET A 33 13.86 4.01 15.66
CA MET A 33 13.65 5.44 15.46
C MET A 33 14.92 6.21 15.80
N ARG A 34 15.21 7.28 15.05
CA ARG A 34 16.36 8.18 15.27
C ARG A 34 15.98 9.64 15.04
N ILE A 35 16.79 10.55 15.57
CA ILE A 35 16.68 11.98 15.26
C ILE A 35 17.56 12.28 14.04
N ALA A 36 16.95 12.79 12.97
CA ALA A 36 17.63 13.23 11.76
C ALA A 36 17.20 14.65 11.41
N GLN A 37 18.15 15.59 11.32
CA GLN A 37 17.86 17.01 11.01
C GLN A 37 16.80 17.62 11.94
N GLY A 38 16.79 17.22 13.21
CA GLY A 38 15.82 17.72 14.21
C GLY A 38 14.44 17.05 14.17
N ALA A 39 14.18 16.16 13.21
CA ALA A 39 12.94 15.39 13.12
C ALA A 39 13.14 13.94 13.60
N LEU A 40 12.13 13.38 14.27
CA LEU A 40 12.08 11.95 14.56
C LEU A 40 11.76 11.22 13.25
N VAL A 41 12.61 10.28 12.86
CA VAL A 41 12.44 9.47 11.64
C VAL A 41 12.69 7.99 11.93
N PRO A 42 12.11 7.07 11.15
CA PRO A 42 12.40 5.65 11.29
C PRO A 42 13.86 5.35 10.99
N ASP A 43 14.39 4.33 11.67
CA ASP A 43 15.70 3.78 11.30
C ASP A 43 15.64 3.21 9.87
N PRO A 44 16.71 3.39 9.08
CA PRO A 44 16.77 2.76 7.78
C PRO A 44 16.76 1.23 7.94
N PRO A 45 16.19 0.49 6.99
CA PRO A 45 16.35 -0.96 6.96
C PRO A 45 17.85 -1.32 6.84
N PRO A 46 18.30 -2.52 7.29
CA PRO A 46 19.71 -2.85 7.53
C PRO A 46 20.71 -2.75 6.35
N ARG A 47 20.26 -2.36 5.15
CA ARG A 47 21.09 -2.26 3.93
C ARG A 47 20.76 -1.05 3.04
N ALA A 48 20.19 0.03 3.60
CA ALA A 48 19.87 1.20 2.77
C ALA A 48 21.15 1.93 2.29
N GLY A 49 21.52 1.73 1.02
CA GLY A 49 22.34 2.68 0.28
C GLY A 49 21.52 3.90 -0.15
N GLU A 50 22.13 4.85 -0.88
CA GLU A 50 21.43 6.06 -1.37
C GLU A 50 20.27 5.72 -2.33
N GLU A 51 20.38 4.62 -3.08
CA GLU A 51 19.28 4.06 -3.88
C GLU A 51 18.69 2.78 -3.26
N PRO A 52 17.36 2.58 -3.36
CA PRO A 52 16.73 1.31 -3.02
C PRO A 52 17.40 0.11 -3.74
N ALA A 53 17.59 -0.98 -3.01
CA ALA A 53 18.18 -2.21 -3.55
C ALA A 53 17.22 -2.91 -4.53
N THR A 54 15.92 -2.82 -4.28
CA THR A 54 14.84 -3.39 -5.10
C THR A 54 13.65 -2.43 -5.15
N GLY A 55 12.74 -2.65 -6.12
CA GLY A 55 11.47 -1.93 -6.23
C GLY A 55 10.51 -2.12 -5.06
N LEU A 56 10.74 -3.14 -4.21
CA LEU A 56 9.98 -3.37 -2.97
C LEU A 56 10.44 -2.48 -1.82
N GLN A 57 11.67 -1.96 -1.86
CA GLN A 57 12.18 -1.10 -0.78
C GLN A 57 11.66 0.32 -0.96
N LYS A 58 10.46 0.55 -0.41
CA LYS A 58 9.85 1.88 -0.35
C LYS A 58 10.25 2.59 0.95
N PRO A 59 10.49 3.91 0.93
CA PRO A 59 10.73 4.68 2.14
C PRO A 59 9.48 4.65 3.03
N PHE A 60 9.67 4.58 4.35
CA PHE A 60 8.58 4.81 5.29
C PHE A 60 8.07 6.26 5.17
N PRO A 61 6.79 6.52 5.49
CA PRO A 61 6.25 7.88 5.48
C PRO A 61 7.13 8.83 6.31
N LYS A 62 7.56 9.94 5.68
CA LYS A 62 8.31 11.00 6.36
C LYS A 62 7.42 11.82 7.29
N GLU A 63 6.14 11.92 6.95
CA GLU A 63 5.13 12.54 7.79
C GLU A 63 4.86 11.64 9.00
N ILE A 64 5.49 11.99 10.12
CA ILE A 64 5.13 11.47 11.44
C ILE A 64 4.35 12.56 12.15
N VAL A 65 3.19 12.21 12.71
CA VAL A 65 2.39 13.14 13.51
C VAL A 65 3.10 13.36 14.86
N GLN A 66 3.95 14.38 14.87
CA GLN A 66 4.68 14.87 16.04
C GLN A 66 4.29 16.33 16.26
N PRO A 67 3.37 16.62 17.20
CA PRO A 67 3.02 17.98 17.54
C PRO A 67 4.27 18.80 17.86
N PRO A 68 4.45 20.01 17.29
CA PRO A 68 5.63 20.85 17.53
C PRO A 68 5.88 21.15 19.01
N ASP A 69 4.81 21.16 19.81
CA ASP A 69 4.80 21.38 21.26
C ASP A 69 5.05 20.11 22.08
N ASN A 70 5.18 18.93 21.45
CA ASN A 70 5.59 17.69 22.08
C ASN A 70 6.64 16.91 21.27
N PRO A 71 7.87 17.42 21.16
CA PRO A 71 8.92 16.66 20.51
C PRO A 71 9.29 15.41 21.32
N THR A 72 9.57 14.30 20.64
CA THR A 72 10.05 13.06 21.26
C THR A 72 11.49 13.24 21.74
N THR A 73 11.73 12.99 23.02
CA THR A 73 13.08 12.98 23.64
C THR A 73 13.29 11.68 24.42
N PRO A 74 14.53 11.20 24.61
CA PRO A 74 14.80 9.97 25.36
C PRO A 74 14.16 9.98 26.77
N GLU A 75 14.15 11.12 27.44
CA GLU A 75 13.59 11.29 28.78
C GLU A 75 12.06 11.14 28.78
N LYS A 76 11.38 11.70 27.77
CA LYS A 76 9.92 11.55 27.61
C LYS A 76 9.56 10.12 27.24
N VAL A 77 10.37 9.47 26.40
CA VAL A 77 10.14 8.07 25.99
C VAL A 77 10.30 7.14 27.18
N GLU A 78 11.33 7.28 28.01
CA GLU A 78 11.48 6.43 29.20
C GLU A 78 10.38 6.68 30.24
N LEU A 79 10.01 7.94 30.47
CA LEU A 79 8.87 8.28 31.33
C LEU A 79 7.56 7.68 30.79
N GLY A 80 7.31 7.83 29.48
CA GLY A 80 6.16 7.26 28.80
C GLY A 80 6.12 5.74 28.88
N ARG A 81 7.27 5.07 28.71
CA ARG A 81 7.39 3.62 28.86
C ARG A 81 6.99 3.20 30.28
N LEU A 82 7.49 3.87 31.31
CA LEU A 82 7.13 3.52 32.69
C LEU A 82 5.62 3.69 32.93
N LEU A 83 5.04 4.81 32.52
CA LEU A 83 3.59 5.06 32.62
C LEU A 83 2.77 4.01 31.85
N PHE A 84 3.20 3.63 30.65
CA PHE A 84 2.50 2.65 29.81
C PHE A 84 2.30 1.29 30.50
N PHE A 85 3.26 0.90 31.35
CA PHE A 85 3.19 -0.35 32.11
C PHE A 85 2.60 -0.17 33.52
N ASP A 86 2.44 1.05 34.02
CA ASP A 86 2.07 1.32 35.41
C ASP A 86 0.54 1.33 35.59
N PRO A 87 -0.04 0.40 36.38
CA PRO A 87 -1.48 0.38 36.67
C PRO A 87 -2.00 1.63 37.40
N ILE A 88 -1.10 2.51 37.88
CA ILE A 88 -1.48 3.79 38.50
C ILE A 88 -2.33 4.69 37.58
N LEU A 89 -2.37 4.39 36.28
CA LEU A 89 -3.20 5.12 35.34
C LEU A 89 -4.70 4.93 35.57
N SER A 90 -5.16 3.82 36.14
CA SER A 90 -6.60 3.58 36.38
C SER A 90 -7.03 4.01 37.78
N ASP A 91 -8.31 4.39 37.94
CA ASP A 91 -8.88 4.80 39.23
C ASP A 91 -8.82 3.72 40.32
N ASP A 92 -8.81 2.45 39.91
CA ASP A 92 -8.71 1.28 40.79
C ASP A 92 -7.31 0.67 40.87
N ASN A 93 -6.29 1.28 40.22
CA ASN A 93 -4.91 0.79 40.18
C ASN A 93 -4.74 -0.64 39.62
N THR A 94 -5.63 -1.10 38.74
CA THR A 94 -5.61 -2.45 38.15
C THR A 94 -5.33 -2.49 36.64
N LEU A 95 -5.35 -1.34 35.95
CA LEU A 95 -5.26 -1.27 34.49
C LEU A 95 -4.22 -0.25 34.03
N SER A 96 -3.37 -0.67 33.11
CA SER A 96 -2.42 0.16 32.37
C SER A 96 -2.57 -0.08 30.87
N CYS A 97 -1.93 0.74 30.03
CA CYS A 97 -1.93 0.56 28.58
C CYS A 97 -1.47 -0.87 28.20
N ALA A 98 -0.46 -1.41 28.88
CA ALA A 98 0.10 -2.73 28.62
C ALA A 98 -0.85 -3.92 28.86
N HIS A 99 -1.96 -3.71 29.58
CA HIS A 99 -2.96 -4.76 29.79
C HIS A 99 -3.82 -5.01 28.54
N CYS A 100 -4.06 -3.96 27.74
CA CYS A 100 -4.79 -4.01 26.47
C CYS A 100 -3.84 -4.02 25.25
N HIS A 101 -2.62 -3.50 25.40
CA HIS A 101 -1.61 -3.42 24.36
C HIS A 101 -0.32 -4.11 24.80
N HIS A 102 -0.40 -5.43 24.94
CA HIS A 102 0.65 -6.25 25.54
C HIS A 102 1.81 -6.50 24.56
N PRO A 103 3.08 -6.25 24.94
CA PRO A 103 4.22 -6.40 24.02
C PRO A 103 4.38 -7.78 23.40
N ASP A 104 4.07 -8.85 24.14
CA ASP A 104 4.16 -10.24 23.62
C ASP A 104 2.99 -10.66 22.73
N LEU A 105 1.95 -9.84 22.65
CA LEU A 105 0.78 -10.06 21.81
C LEU A 105 0.77 -9.03 20.67
N GLY A 106 1.95 -8.61 20.22
CA GLY A 106 2.11 -7.61 19.16
C GLY A 106 1.49 -6.25 19.51
N PHE A 107 1.50 -5.85 20.79
CA PHE A 107 0.82 -4.65 21.28
C PHE A 107 -0.69 -4.63 21.02
N SER A 108 -1.33 -5.80 21.00
CA SER A 108 -2.77 -5.98 21.24
C SER A 108 -2.98 -6.79 22.54
N ASP A 109 -4.22 -7.21 22.84
CA ASP A 109 -4.54 -8.00 24.02
C ASP A 109 -4.79 -9.48 23.72
N GLY A 110 -4.80 -9.89 22.45
CA GLY A 110 -5.12 -11.25 22.06
C GLY A 110 -6.56 -11.68 22.40
N LEU A 111 -7.47 -10.72 22.59
CA LEU A 111 -8.90 -10.95 22.83
C LEU A 111 -9.72 -10.50 21.61
N PRO A 112 -10.91 -11.08 21.39
CA PRO A 112 -11.80 -10.61 20.32
C PRO A 112 -12.29 -9.18 20.56
N ARG A 113 -12.46 -8.82 21.84
CA ARG A 113 -12.83 -7.49 22.33
C ARG A 113 -12.15 -7.27 23.67
N SER A 114 -11.67 -6.05 23.88
CA SER A 114 -10.92 -5.72 25.09
C SER A 114 -11.83 -5.69 26.32
N ARG A 115 -11.23 -5.88 27.50
CA ARG A 115 -11.91 -5.83 28.79
C ARG A 115 -11.31 -4.72 29.64
N GLY A 116 -12.09 -3.68 29.91
CA GLY A 116 -11.64 -2.48 30.62
C GLY A 116 -11.84 -2.59 32.13
N LYS A 117 -12.54 -1.62 32.71
CA LYS A 117 -12.72 -1.45 34.15
C LYS A 117 -13.24 -2.71 34.84
N GLY A 118 -12.65 -3.04 35.99
CA GLY A 118 -13.05 -4.19 36.82
C GLY A 118 -12.62 -5.56 36.28
N ALA A 119 -11.83 -5.62 35.21
CA ALA A 119 -11.24 -6.86 34.71
C ALA A 119 -9.89 -7.15 35.38
N ALA A 120 -9.58 -8.43 35.56
CA ALA A 120 -8.35 -8.90 36.19
C ALA A 120 -7.50 -9.74 35.21
N GLY A 121 -6.18 -9.70 35.36
CA GLY A 121 -5.22 -10.34 34.46
C GLY A 121 -4.83 -9.45 33.26
N ALA A 122 -3.95 -9.94 32.40
CA ALA A 122 -3.44 -9.20 31.24
C ALA A 122 -3.60 -10.00 29.94
N GLY A 123 -3.84 -9.30 28.83
CA GLY A 123 -3.96 -9.90 27.50
C GLY A 123 -4.92 -11.09 27.45
N THR A 124 -4.46 -12.22 26.90
CA THR A 124 -5.26 -13.45 26.74
C THR A 124 -5.76 -14.07 28.05
N GLN A 125 -5.21 -13.64 29.19
CA GLN A 125 -5.61 -14.10 30.52
C GLN A 125 -6.60 -13.15 31.20
N ARG A 126 -6.91 -11.99 30.60
CA ARG A 126 -7.76 -10.96 31.19
C ARG A 126 -9.24 -11.37 31.15
N LYS A 127 -9.90 -11.33 32.30
CA LYS A 127 -11.30 -11.81 32.50
C LYS A 127 -12.11 -10.86 33.40
N GLY A 128 -13.43 -10.93 33.27
CA GLY A 128 -14.36 -10.07 34.02
C GLY A 128 -14.44 -8.65 33.45
N GLY A 129 -14.91 -7.72 34.27
CA GLY A 129 -15.05 -6.30 33.93
C GLY A 129 -15.97 -6.00 32.75
N ILE A 130 -15.89 -4.75 32.29
CA ILE A 130 -16.66 -4.26 31.15
C ILE A 130 -16.00 -4.73 29.85
N GLU A 131 -16.74 -5.47 29.02
CA GLU A 131 -16.31 -5.82 27.66
C GLU A 131 -16.60 -4.64 26.72
N LEU A 132 -15.59 -4.21 25.96
CA LEU A 132 -15.71 -3.13 24.99
C LEU A 132 -16.31 -3.64 23.67
N ALA A 133 -16.79 -2.72 22.82
CA ALA A 133 -17.36 -3.08 21.52
C ALA A 133 -16.32 -3.51 20.47
N ARG A 134 -15.03 -3.21 20.67
CA ARG A 134 -13.96 -3.43 19.69
C ARG A 134 -12.74 -4.11 20.31
N SER A 135 -11.94 -4.76 19.45
CA SER A 135 -10.60 -5.25 19.76
C SER A 135 -9.59 -4.10 19.86
N ALA A 136 -8.58 -4.28 20.70
CA ALA A 136 -7.42 -3.40 20.75
C ALA A 136 -6.58 -3.57 19.46
N PRO A 137 -6.45 -2.54 18.60
CA PRO A 137 -5.53 -2.61 17.47
C PRO A 137 -4.08 -2.66 17.97
N THR A 138 -3.17 -3.19 17.15
CA THR A 138 -1.73 -3.10 17.44
C THR A 138 -1.25 -1.65 17.51
N LEU A 139 -0.30 -1.37 18.42
CA LEU A 139 0.43 -0.10 18.44
C LEU A 139 1.66 -0.09 17.53
N TRP A 140 2.06 -1.24 16.97
CA TRP A 140 3.13 -1.26 15.97
C TRP A 140 2.78 -0.33 14.81
N ASN A 141 3.70 0.59 14.50
CA ASN A 141 3.57 1.54 13.40
C ASN A 141 2.37 2.50 13.52
N ALA A 142 1.76 2.63 14.71
CA ALA A 142 0.64 3.56 14.93
C ALA A 142 1.02 5.04 14.68
N VAL A 143 2.32 5.34 14.78
CA VAL A 143 2.94 6.63 14.45
C VAL A 143 2.70 7.07 12.99
N PHE A 144 2.48 6.13 12.06
CA PHE A 144 2.21 6.43 10.65
C PHE A 144 0.71 6.47 10.32
N ASN A 145 -0.18 6.23 11.29
CA ASN A 145 -1.60 6.34 11.05
C ASN A 145 -1.98 7.82 10.81
N HIS A 146 -2.82 8.06 9.81
CA HIS A 146 -3.39 9.40 9.59
C HIS A 146 -4.36 9.82 10.71
N ARG A 147 -5.04 8.82 11.31
CA ARG A 147 -5.97 8.94 12.43
C ARG A 147 -5.86 7.71 13.31
N GLN A 148 -6.09 7.87 14.60
CA GLN A 148 -6.05 6.78 15.58
C GLN A 148 -7.45 6.19 15.83
N PHE A 149 -7.49 5.04 16.53
CA PHE A 149 -8.63 4.13 16.62
C PHE A 149 -9.04 3.49 15.29
N TRP A 150 -9.96 2.51 15.36
CA TRP A 150 -10.54 1.84 14.19
C TRP A 150 -11.38 2.78 13.30
N ASP A 151 -12.04 3.78 13.89
CA ASP A 151 -12.97 4.70 13.22
C ASP A 151 -12.38 6.11 13.00
N GLY A 152 -11.09 6.29 13.30
CA GLY A 152 -10.37 7.51 13.00
C GLY A 152 -10.71 8.70 13.90
N ARG A 153 -11.41 8.48 15.02
CA ARG A 153 -11.97 9.57 15.83
C ARG A 153 -10.95 10.43 16.58
N ALA A 154 -9.69 10.00 16.65
CA ALA A 154 -8.61 10.77 17.26
C ALA A 154 -7.58 11.16 16.19
N ARG A 155 -7.16 12.43 16.21
CA ARG A 155 -6.26 13.01 15.22
C ARG A 155 -4.81 12.53 15.34
N ASP A 156 -4.38 12.24 16.57
CA ASP A 156 -3.00 11.92 16.93
C ASP A 156 -2.95 11.01 18.17
N LEU A 157 -1.74 10.60 18.57
CA LEU A 157 -1.52 9.71 19.73
C LEU A 157 -1.84 10.41 21.05
N GLU A 158 -1.60 11.72 21.16
CA GLU A 158 -1.94 12.50 22.36
C GLU A 158 -3.45 12.54 22.61
N GLU A 159 -4.25 12.83 21.58
CA GLU A 159 -5.71 12.83 21.68
C GLU A 159 -6.23 11.42 21.98
N GLN A 160 -5.68 10.40 21.32
CA GLN A 160 -6.04 9.00 21.57
C GLN A 160 -5.79 8.60 23.04
N ALA A 161 -4.59 8.86 23.56
CA ALA A 161 -4.22 8.50 24.93
C ALA A 161 -5.06 9.27 25.96
N ARG A 162 -5.34 10.56 25.71
CA ARG A 162 -6.27 11.35 26.54
C ARG A 162 -7.66 10.71 26.61
N MET A 163 -8.21 10.31 25.47
CA MET A 163 -9.53 9.69 25.40
C MET A 163 -9.56 8.38 26.18
N VAL A 164 -8.60 7.47 25.96
CA VAL A 164 -8.52 6.17 26.66
C VAL A 164 -8.42 6.34 28.17
N ILE A 165 -7.52 7.22 28.65
CA ILE A 165 -7.30 7.41 30.09
C ILE A 165 -8.58 7.87 30.81
N THR A 166 -9.39 8.69 30.15
CA THR A 166 -10.62 9.27 30.73
C THR A 166 -11.90 8.48 30.42
N THR A 167 -11.83 7.44 29.58
CA THR A 167 -13.03 6.69 29.17
C THR A 167 -13.53 5.78 30.30
N PRO A 168 -14.81 5.89 30.73
CA PRO A 168 -15.33 5.17 31.90
C PRO A 168 -15.31 3.64 31.79
N GLU A 169 -15.53 3.12 30.58
CA GLU A 169 -15.51 1.68 30.31
C GLU A 169 -14.08 1.11 30.26
N GLU A 170 -13.07 1.97 30.09
CA GLU A 170 -11.66 1.59 29.92
C GLU A 170 -10.86 1.84 31.20
N VAL A 171 -10.10 2.94 31.26
CA VAL A 171 -9.18 3.28 32.36
C VAL A 171 -9.86 4.09 33.45
N ASN A 172 -10.88 4.89 33.10
CA ASN A 172 -11.70 5.69 34.02
C ASN A 172 -10.91 6.57 35.02
N ALA A 173 -9.76 7.12 34.63
CA ALA A 173 -8.99 7.97 35.50
C ALA A 173 -9.63 9.36 35.65
N ASP A 174 -9.70 9.88 36.88
CA ASP A 174 -9.88 11.30 37.12
C ASP A 174 -8.54 12.03 36.93
N PRO A 175 -8.42 12.99 35.98
CA PRO A 175 -7.14 13.64 35.68
C PRO A 175 -6.49 14.32 36.89
N GLU A 176 -7.27 14.92 37.78
CA GLU A 176 -6.73 15.62 38.94
C GLU A 176 -6.24 14.64 40.01
N ALA A 177 -7.00 13.57 40.27
CA ALA A 177 -6.61 12.50 41.16
C ALA A 177 -5.33 11.83 40.69
N LEU A 178 -5.24 11.47 39.41
CA LEU A 178 -4.05 10.87 38.81
C LEU A 178 -2.82 11.76 38.98
N VAL A 179 -2.96 13.08 38.76
CA VAL A 179 -1.86 14.04 39.00
C VAL A 179 -1.45 14.08 40.46
N ARG A 180 -2.40 14.06 41.40
CA ARG A 180 -2.11 14.03 42.85
C ARG A 180 -1.37 12.75 43.24
N GLU A 181 -1.79 11.60 42.73
CA GLU A 181 -1.17 10.30 43.00
C GLU A 181 0.26 10.22 42.47
N LEU A 182 0.49 10.61 41.21
CA LEU A 182 1.83 10.67 40.63
C LEU A 182 2.74 11.66 41.38
N LYS A 183 2.18 12.80 41.81
CA LYS A 183 2.90 13.75 42.66
C LYS A 183 3.23 13.18 44.03
N ALA A 184 2.55 12.16 44.54
CA ALA A 184 2.92 11.54 45.81
C ALA A 184 4.20 10.68 45.70
N ILE A 185 4.60 10.29 44.48
CA ILE A 185 5.73 9.38 44.23
C ILE A 185 7.01 10.18 43.90
N PRO A 186 8.04 10.19 44.77
CA PRO A 186 9.26 10.97 44.55
C PRO A 186 10.00 10.63 43.24
N GLU A 187 9.93 9.37 42.81
CA GLU A 187 10.55 8.93 41.56
C GLU A 187 9.86 9.56 40.33
N TYR A 188 8.53 9.60 40.29
CA TYR A 188 7.81 10.29 39.22
C TYR A 188 8.09 11.79 39.20
N ARG A 189 8.15 12.47 40.35
CA ARG A 189 8.56 13.90 40.40
C ARG A 189 9.84 14.15 39.61
N ARG A 190 10.89 13.36 39.89
CA ARG A 190 12.19 13.48 39.20
C ARG A 190 12.09 13.15 37.71
N LEU A 191 11.33 12.13 37.32
CA LEU A 191 11.21 11.71 35.92
C LEU A 191 10.47 12.77 35.09
N PHE A 192 9.36 13.32 35.60
CA PHE A 192 8.60 14.38 34.94
C PHE A 192 9.40 15.68 34.81
N ASP A 193 10.04 16.12 35.90
CA ASP A 193 10.85 17.34 35.89
C ASP A 193 12.04 17.22 34.92
N ARG A 194 12.62 16.02 34.80
CA ARG A 194 13.68 15.74 33.81
C ARG A 194 13.16 15.78 32.37
N ALA A 195 11.99 15.21 32.12
CA ALA A 195 11.43 15.07 30.76
C ALA A 195 10.82 16.37 30.21
N PHE A 196 10.31 17.25 31.08
CA PHE A 196 9.57 18.44 30.66
C PHE A 196 10.12 19.75 31.21
N GLY A 197 11.15 19.70 32.06
CA GLY A 197 11.70 20.86 32.75
C GLY A 197 10.81 21.28 33.92
N GLY A 198 11.37 21.31 35.13
CA GLY A 198 10.66 21.70 36.35
C GLY A 198 11.45 21.32 37.59
N LYS A 199 10.81 21.46 38.75
CA LYS A 199 11.36 21.08 40.06
C LYS A 199 10.24 20.56 40.96
N ASN A 200 10.58 19.63 41.85
CA ASN A 200 9.68 19.07 42.85
C ASN A 200 8.32 18.58 42.33
N GLY A 201 8.26 18.09 41.08
CA GLY A 201 7.04 17.57 40.45
C GLY A 201 6.13 18.64 39.86
N GLU A 202 6.61 19.87 39.69
CA GLU A 202 5.89 20.96 38.99
C GLU A 202 5.46 20.54 37.58
N SER A 203 6.26 19.71 36.89
CA SER A 203 5.96 19.26 35.53
C SER A 203 4.94 18.12 35.44
N ILE A 204 4.48 17.58 36.58
CA ILE A 204 3.43 16.55 36.61
C ILE A 204 2.08 17.23 36.35
N THR A 205 1.66 17.18 35.09
CA THR A 205 0.35 17.64 34.61
C THR A 205 -0.29 16.54 33.77
N PHE A 206 -1.62 16.51 33.70
CA PHE A 206 -2.31 15.51 32.87
C PHE A 206 -1.87 15.57 31.40
N THR A 207 -1.66 16.77 30.88
CA THR A 207 -1.09 16.99 29.54
C THR A 207 0.27 16.33 29.38
N ASN A 208 1.18 16.46 30.36
CA ASN A 208 2.51 15.85 30.27
C ASN A 208 2.49 14.33 30.44
N ILE A 209 1.53 13.76 31.18
CA ILE A 209 1.31 12.31 31.24
C ILE A 209 0.99 11.78 29.85
N VAL A 210 -0.02 12.37 29.20
CA VAL A 210 -0.46 12.02 27.83
C VAL A 210 0.68 12.18 26.83
N ARG A 211 1.41 13.31 26.90
CA ARG A 211 2.55 13.59 26.01
C ARG A 211 3.70 12.60 26.16
N ALA A 212 3.99 12.14 27.38
CA ALA A 212 5.03 11.14 27.62
C ALA A 212 4.63 9.77 27.02
N ILE A 213 3.40 9.33 27.25
CA ILE A 213 2.86 8.08 26.67
C ILE A 213 2.93 8.13 25.14
N ALA A 214 2.44 9.20 24.52
CA ALA A 214 2.51 9.38 23.07
C ALA A 214 3.95 9.38 22.54
N ALA A 215 4.89 10.00 23.26
CA ALA A 215 6.31 9.97 22.90
C ALA A 215 6.87 8.53 22.90
N PHE A 216 6.48 7.70 23.87
CA PHE A 216 6.85 6.28 23.89
C PHE A 216 6.21 5.49 22.73
N GLU A 217 4.92 5.67 22.48
CA GLU A 217 4.21 4.96 21.40
C GLU A 217 4.80 5.24 20.01
N ARG A 218 5.32 6.45 19.78
CA ARG A 218 6.04 6.79 18.54
C ARG A 218 7.28 5.92 18.27
N THR A 219 7.85 5.31 19.30
CA THR A 219 9.03 4.44 19.17
C THR A 219 8.69 3.01 18.78
N LEU A 220 7.41 2.62 18.81
CA LEU A 220 6.95 1.27 18.50
C LEU A 220 6.87 1.07 16.98
N VAL A 221 8.03 0.87 16.36
CA VAL A 221 8.16 0.72 14.89
C VAL A 221 8.70 -0.66 14.48
N SER A 222 8.00 -1.29 13.55
CA SER A 222 8.40 -2.49 12.81
C SER A 222 8.94 -2.08 11.43
N TYR A 223 10.22 -2.39 11.18
CA TYR A 223 10.97 -1.92 10.00
C TYR A 223 12.06 -2.89 9.52
N ASN A 224 12.30 -4.00 10.25
CA ASN A 224 13.35 -4.97 9.99
C ASN A 224 12.83 -6.43 9.98
N SER A 225 11.62 -6.61 9.47
CA SER A 225 11.05 -7.94 9.21
C SER A 225 11.86 -8.69 8.16
N ARG A 226 11.53 -9.96 7.95
CA ARG A 226 12.14 -10.75 6.87
C ARG A 226 11.78 -10.19 5.50
N PHE A 227 10.57 -9.66 5.35
CA PHE A 227 10.19 -8.90 4.16
C PHE A 227 11.07 -7.65 3.99
N ASP A 228 11.33 -6.88 5.04
CA ASP A 228 12.14 -5.66 4.94
C ASP A 228 13.57 -5.95 4.49
N ARG A 229 14.17 -7.03 5.01
CA ARG A 229 15.50 -7.48 4.55
C ARG A 229 15.50 -7.94 3.10
N TYR A 230 14.45 -8.66 2.68
CA TYR A 230 14.27 -9.07 1.29
C TYR A 230 14.12 -7.88 0.34
N ALA A 231 13.27 -6.92 0.70
CA ALA A 231 13.11 -5.66 -0.02
C ALA A 231 14.45 -4.91 -0.09
N ALA A 232 15.24 -4.92 0.99
CA ALA A 232 16.58 -4.34 1.03
C ALA A 232 17.68 -5.19 0.34
N GLY A 233 17.30 -6.21 -0.44
CA GLY A 233 18.19 -6.97 -1.32
C GLY A 233 18.75 -8.26 -0.75
N ASP A 234 18.43 -8.65 0.48
CA ASP A 234 18.74 -10.00 0.99
C ASP A 234 17.76 -11.02 0.40
N GLY A 235 18.08 -11.51 -0.80
CA GLY A 235 17.27 -12.49 -1.53
C GLY A 235 17.02 -13.82 -0.79
N SER A 236 17.76 -14.08 0.30
CA SER A 236 17.62 -15.25 1.17
C SER A 236 16.70 -15.04 2.38
N ALA A 237 16.30 -13.79 2.64
CA ALA A 237 15.48 -13.47 3.82
C ALA A 237 14.08 -14.09 3.77
N LEU A 238 13.49 -14.23 2.58
CA LEU A 238 12.23 -14.95 2.37
C LEU A 238 12.46 -16.37 1.85
N THR A 239 11.66 -17.32 2.35
CA THR A 239 11.61 -18.69 1.81
C THR A 239 10.92 -18.70 0.44
N PRO A 240 11.09 -19.75 -0.38
CA PRO A 240 10.33 -19.90 -1.62
C PRO A 240 8.81 -19.81 -1.42
N GLN A 241 8.29 -20.36 -0.31
CA GLN A 241 6.88 -20.29 0.03
C GLN A 241 6.40 -18.85 0.26
N GLU A 242 7.16 -18.08 1.03
CA GLU A 242 6.84 -16.68 1.32
C GLU A 242 6.97 -15.79 0.07
N LYS A 243 7.90 -16.09 -0.82
CA LYS A 243 8.00 -15.40 -2.12
C LYS A 243 6.75 -15.66 -2.98
N ARG A 244 6.21 -16.89 -3.00
CA ARG A 244 4.93 -17.18 -3.67
C ARG A 244 3.77 -16.44 -3.02
N GLY A 245 3.74 -16.36 -1.68
CA GLY A 245 2.76 -15.57 -0.94
C GLY A 245 2.81 -14.08 -1.26
N LEU A 246 4.02 -13.51 -1.34
CA LEU A 246 4.24 -12.12 -1.74
C LEU A 246 3.72 -11.86 -3.17
N LYS A 247 3.96 -12.78 -4.11
CA LYS A 247 3.40 -12.67 -5.47
C LYS A 247 1.87 -12.60 -5.44
N LEU A 248 1.23 -13.50 -4.68
CA LEU A 248 -0.22 -13.49 -4.54
C LEU A 248 -0.72 -12.18 -3.92
N PHE A 249 -0.04 -11.70 -2.88
CA PHE A 249 -0.36 -10.43 -2.20
C PHE A 249 -0.32 -9.22 -3.13
N LEU A 250 0.63 -9.19 -4.08
CA LEU A 250 0.80 -8.13 -5.08
C LEU A 250 -0.07 -8.30 -6.33
N SER A 251 -0.73 -9.46 -6.49
CA SER A 251 -1.45 -9.80 -7.72
C SER A 251 -2.86 -9.20 -7.74
N PRO A 252 -3.43 -8.90 -8.94
CA PRO A 252 -4.81 -8.44 -9.11
C PRO A 252 -5.84 -9.54 -8.79
N LYS A 253 -5.39 -10.79 -8.60
CA LYS A 253 -6.22 -11.89 -8.13
C LYS A 253 -6.68 -11.66 -6.69
N THR A 254 -5.78 -11.22 -5.81
CA THR A 254 -6.11 -10.94 -4.40
C THR A 254 -6.33 -9.46 -4.11
N ARG A 255 -5.66 -8.57 -4.86
CA ARG A 255 -5.71 -7.10 -4.71
C ARG A 255 -5.34 -6.61 -3.32
N CYS A 256 -4.66 -7.43 -2.49
CA CYS A 256 -4.38 -7.09 -1.10
C CYS A 256 -3.53 -5.83 -0.98
N ASN A 257 -2.54 -5.66 -1.87
CA ASN A 257 -1.63 -4.52 -1.90
C ASN A 257 -2.30 -3.18 -2.25
N GLU A 258 -3.48 -3.18 -2.88
CA GLU A 258 -4.20 -1.95 -3.23
C GLU A 258 -4.74 -1.23 -1.99
N CYS A 259 -5.01 -1.97 -0.91
CA CYS A 259 -5.38 -1.41 0.39
C CYS A 259 -4.20 -1.43 1.37
N HIS A 260 -3.43 -2.52 1.40
CA HIS A 260 -2.33 -2.71 2.35
C HIS A 260 -0.97 -2.37 1.70
N GLY A 261 -0.74 -1.08 1.48
CA GLY A 261 0.44 -0.57 0.75
C GLY A 261 1.77 -0.73 1.50
N ILE A 262 2.83 -1.05 0.77
CA ILE A 262 4.22 -1.10 1.28
C ILE A 262 4.73 0.34 1.51
N PRO A 263 5.49 0.63 2.60
CA PRO A 263 6.09 -0.32 3.52
C PRO A 263 5.28 -0.54 4.80
N THR A 264 4.27 0.28 5.12
CA THR A 264 3.56 0.14 6.40
C THR A 264 2.53 -0.99 6.41
N PHE A 265 2.17 -1.54 5.24
CA PHE A 265 1.07 -2.48 5.04
C PHE A 265 -0.28 -1.95 5.54
N ALA A 266 -0.44 -0.64 5.44
CA ALA A 266 -1.60 0.13 5.85
C ALA A 266 -1.85 1.25 4.83
N ASN A 267 -2.99 1.92 4.94
CA ASN A 267 -3.32 3.10 4.15
C ASN A 267 -4.06 4.11 5.05
N ARG A 268 -4.01 5.39 4.67
CA ARG A 268 -4.72 6.50 5.32
C ARG A 268 -6.24 6.40 5.14
N ASP A 269 -6.68 5.65 4.14
CA ASP A 269 -8.08 5.43 3.82
C ASP A 269 -8.83 4.54 4.81
N PHE A 270 -10.14 4.66 4.74
CA PHE A 270 -11.11 3.89 5.49
C PHE A 270 -12.01 3.14 4.52
N LYS A 271 -12.30 1.87 4.83
CA LYS A 271 -12.99 0.95 3.92
C LYS A 271 -14.13 0.22 4.61
N VAL A 272 -15.22 0.03 3.87
CA VAL A 272 -16.31 -0.84 4.27
C VAL A 272 -16.07 -2.21 3.65
N ILE A 273 -15.81 -3.22 4.48
CA ILE A 273 -15.62 -4.60 4.02
C ILE A 273 -16.73 -5.54 4.48
N GLY A 274 -17.60 -5.09 5.41
CA GLY A 274 -18.72 -5.86 5.90
C GLY A 274 -18.35 -7.02 6.84
N VAL A 275 -17.44 -6.77 7.79
CA VAL A 275 -17.10 -7.78 8.81
C VAL A 275 -18.35 -8.13 9.62
N PRO A 276 -18.70 -9.42 9.76
CA PRO A 276 -19.94 -9.85 10.39
C PRO A 276 -20.01 -9.47 11.89
N PRO A 277 -21.21 -9.22 12.42
CA PRO A 277 -21.40 -9.05 13.86
C PRO A 277 -21.11 -10.37 14.59
N VAL A 278 -20.67 -10.27 15.85
CA VAL A 278 -20.46 -11.42 16.73
C VAL A 278 -21.68 -11.54 17.65
N PRO A 279 -22.43 -12.66 17.64
CA PRO A 279 -23.61 -12.84 18.49
C PRO A 279 -23.29 -12.64 19.98
N GLY A 280 -24.15 -11.89 20.68
CA GLY A 280 -24.00 -11.60 22.11
C GLY A 280 -22.88 -10.60 22.47
N ALA A 281 -22.18 -10.05 21.48
CA ALA A 281 -21.19 -8.99 21.70
C ALA A 281 -21.86 -7.62 21.96
N PRO A 282 -21.19 -6.71 22.69
CA PRO A 282 -21.61 -5.31 22.76
C PRO A 282 -21.75 -4.69 21.37
N GLU A 283 -22.75 -3.83 21.21
CA GLU A 283 -23.03 -3.17 19.93
C GLU A 283 -21.97 -2.11 19.58
N ASP A 284 -21.42 -2.18 18.36
CA ASP A 284 -20.46 -1.22 17.82
C ASP A 284 -21.20 -0.01 17.20
N LYS A 285 -21.62 0.92 18.05
CA LYS A 285 -22.29 2.15 17.64
C LYS A 285 -21.30 3.17 17.05
N PRO A 286 -21.62 3.83 15.92
CA PRO A 286 -20.83 4.94 15.42
C PRO A 286 -20.63 6.04 16.47
N LYS A 287 -19.40 6.55 16.58
CA LYS A 287 -19.06 7.65 17.48
C LYS A 287 -19.24 8.99 16.75
N PRO A 288 -19.75 10.06 17.40
CA PRO A 288 -19.93 11.37 16.76
C PRO A 288 -18.64 11.97 16.17
N GLU A 289 -17.51 11.66 16.79
CA GLU A 289 -16.17 12.15 16.43
C GLU A 289 -15.49 11.29 15.35
N ALA A 290 -16.10 10.18 14.94
CA ALA A 290 -15.56 9.31 13.90
C ALA A 290 -15.37 10.07 12.58
N GLU A 291 -14.37 9.65 11.79
CA GLU A 291 -14.06 10.26 10.50
C GLU A 291 -15.32 10.26 9.62
N LYS A 292 -15.62 11.38 8.94
CA LYS A 292 -16.87 11.59 8.20
C LYS A 292 -16.68 11.32 6.70
N GLY A 293 -17.79 11.22 5.96
CA GLY A 293 -17.80 11.04 4.50
C GLY A 293 -18.05 9.60 4.06
N ARG A 294 -17.99 9.31 2.75
CA ARG A 294 -18.32 7.99 2.18
C ARG A 294 -17.46 6.85 2.76
N GLY A 295 -16.20 7.15 3.11
CA GLY A 295 -15.30 6.28 3.86
C GLY A 295 -15.33 6.50 5.37
N GLY A 296 -16.33 7.18 5.94
CA GLY A 296 -16.34 7.52 7.36
C GLY A 296 -16.90 6.43 8.27
N GLY A 297 -16.55 6.47 9.56
CA GLY A 297 -17.06 5.58 10.60
C GLY A 297 -18.60 5.49 10.68
N PRO A 298 -19.38 6.58 10.49
CA PRO A 298 -20.85 6.52 10.45
C PRO A 298 -21.42 5.60 9.36
N ASN A 299 -20.65 5.32 8.30
CA ASN A 299 -21.04 4.48 7.17
C ASN A 299 -20.53 3.03 7.31
N GLY A 300 -20.04 2.64 8.48
CA GLY A 300 -19.47 1.31 8.72
C GLY A 300 -18.07 1.11 8.12
N ALA A 301 -17.38 2.21 7.78
CA ALA A 301 -16.02 2.17 7.27
C ALA A 301 -15.02 2.20 8.43
N PHE A 302 -13.94 1.43 8.29
CA PHE A 302 -12.88 1.36 9.29
C PHE A 302 -11.51 1.55 8.64
N LYS A 303 -10.57 2.07 9.44
CA LYS A 303 -9.18 2.29 9.03
C LYS A 303 -8.59 0.99 8.50
N ILE A 304 -7.86 1.07 7.39
CA ILE A 304 -7.04 -0.04 6.92
C ILE A 304 -5.88 -0.24 7.90
N ALA A 305 -5.97 -1.26 8.75
CA ALA A 305 -4.95 -1.55 9.75
C ALA A 305 -3.68 -2.14 9.12
N THR A 306 -2.54 -1.92 9.79
CA THR A 306 -1.26 -2.51 9.40
C THR A 306 -1.31 -4.04 9.48
N LEU A 307 -0.67 -4.71 8.52
CA LEU A 307 -0.41 -6.15 8.56
C LEU A 307 0.95 -6.48 9.18
N ARG A 308 1.75 -5.49 9.58
CA ARG A 308 3.00 -5.75 10.30
C ARG A 308 2.69 -6.37 11.66
N ASN A 309 3.47 -7.38 12.02
CA ASN A 309 3.27 -8.17 13.23
C ASN A 309 1.91 -8.86 13.34
N ILE A 310 1.19 -9.06 12.23
CA ILE A 310 -0.13 -9.71 12.21
C ILE A 310 -0.10 -11.15 12.78
N ALA A 311 1.06 -11.81 12.75
CA ALA A 311 1.28 -13.12 13.35
C ALA A 311 1.02 -13.17 14.87
N LEU A 312 1.06 -12.01 15.53
CA LEU A 312 1.03 -11.90 17.00
C LEU A 312 -0.29 -11.35 17.53
N THR A 313 -1.19 -10.89 16.66
CA THR A 313 -2.34 -10.07 17.05
C THR A 313 -3.69 -10.78 16.90
N ALA A 314 -3.70 -12.10 16.74
CA ALA A 314 -4.94 -12.88 16.68
C ALA A 314 -5.74 -12.74 18.00
N PRO A 315 -7.08 -12.66 17.96
CA PRO A 315 -7.96 -12.77 16.80
C PRO A 315 -8.06 -11.48 15.96
N TYR A 316 -8.68 -11.56 14.78
CA TYR A 316 -8.61 -10.53 13.74
C TYR A 316 -9.91 -9.74 13.55
N MET A 317 -9.77 -8.62 12.86
CA MET A 317 -10.78 -7.57 12.65
C MET A 317 -11.10 -6.77 13.90
N ARG A 318 -11.79 -5.64 13.71
CA ARG A 318 -12.18 -4.70 14.78
C ARG A 318 -12.98 -5.32 15.92
N ASN A 319 -13.61 -6.47 15.71
CA ASN A 319 -14.50 -7.13 16.66
C ASN A 319 -14.09 -8.58 16.95
N GLY A 320 -12.92 -9.00 16.47
CA GLY A 320 -12.40 -10.35 16.69
C GLY A 320 -13.18 -11.46 16.01
N ALA A 321 -13.90 -11.17 14.92
CA ALA A 321 -14.78 -12.13 14.26
C ALA A 321 -14.07 -13.37 13.69
N PHE A 322 -12.75 -13.31 13.50
CA PHE A 322 -11.95 -14.40 12.95
C PHE A 322 -10.82 -14.78 13.90
N ALA A 323 -10.73 -16.05 14.26
CA ALA A 323 -9.69 -16.55 15.14
C ALA A 323 -8.37 -16.77 14.40
N THR A 324 -8.42 -17.07 13.10
CA THR A 324 -7.24 -17.45 12.31
C THR A 324 -7.13 -16.67 10.99
N LEU A 325 -5.92 -16.62 10.42
CA LEU A 325 -5.68 -15.96 9.13
C LEU A 325 -6.41 -16.69 7.98
N GLU A 326 -6.64 -18.00 8.07
CA GLU A 326 -7.45 -18.71 7.07
C GLU A 326 -8.88 -18.16 7.02
N GLU A 327 -9.49 -17.95 8.19
CA GLU A 327 -10.86 -17.42 8.30
C GLU A 327 -10.94 -15.99 7.72
N VAL A 328 -9.88 -15.19 7.90
CA VAL A 328 -9.72 -13.88 7.28
C VAL A 328 -9.64 -13.99 5.75
N LEU A 329 -8.79 -14.89 5.24
CA LEU A 329 -8.64 -15.08 3.80
C LEU A 329 -9.91 -15.64 3.16
N ASP A 330 -10.63 -16.54 3.84
CA ASP A 330 -11.92 -17.07 3.39
C ASP A 330 -13.01 -16.00 3.36
N PHE A 331 -12.98 -15.05 4.30
CA PHE A 331 -13.86 -13.89 4.27
C PHE A 331 -13.62 -13.00 3.05
N TYR A 332 -12.35 -12.66 2.75
CA TYR A 332 -12.02 -11.86 1.58
C TYR A 332 -12.31 -12.60 0.27
N ALA A 333 -11.89 -13.87 0.15
CA ALA A 333 -12.14 -14.71 -1.02
C ALA A 333 -13.64 -14.90 -1.29
N GLY A 334 -14.46 -14.95 -0.25
CA GLY A 334 -15.92 -15.00 -0.34
C GLY A 334 -16.57 -13.72 -0.86
N GLY A 335 -15.83 -12.60 -0.99
CA GLY A 335 -16.35 -11.30 -1.42
C GLY A 335 -16.84 -10.41 -0.26
N GLY A 336 -16.25 -10.56 0.94
CA GLY A 336 -16.57 -9.73 2.10
C GLY A 336 -17.98 -9.94 2.66
N GLY A 337 -18.55 -8.90 3.27
CA GLY A 337 -19.88 -8.96 3.88
C GLY A 337 -20.99 -9.32 2.90
N ARG A 338 -20.98 -8.74 1.70
CA ARG A 338 -21.93 -9.12 0.62
C ARG A 338 -21.82 -10.59 0.26
N GLY A 339 -20.58 -11.10 0.22
CA GLY A 339 -20.28 -12.51 0.02
C GLY A 339 -20.93 -13.45 1.03
N ARG A 340 -21.25 -12.94 2.23
CA ARG A 340 -21.95 -13.65 3.31
C ARG A 340 -23.44 -13.29 3.42
N GLY A 341 -24.00 -12.61 2.43
CA GLY A 341 -25.40 -12.23 2.40
C GLY A 341 -25.75 -11.04 3.30
N LEU A 342 -24.77 -10.27 3.76
CA LEU A 342 -25.02 -9.04 4.51
C LEU A 342 -25.39 -7.89 3.55
N ASP A 343 -26.32 -7.04 3.98
CA ASP A 343 -26.62 -5.79 3.28
C ASP A 343 -25.54 -4.74 3.58
N VAL A 344 -24.63 -4.56 2.61
CA VAL A 344 -23.48 -3.66 2.72
C VAL A 344 -23.43 -2.76 1.47
N PRO A 345 -24.27 -1.72 1.38
CA PRO A 345 -24.43 -0.91 0.18
C PRO A 345 -23.15 -0.14 -0.20
N LEU A 346 -22.30 0.16 0.78
CA LEU A 346 -21.06 0.91 0.60
C LEU A 346 -19.80 0.03 0.58
N GLN A 347 -19.91 -1.29 0.43
CA GLN A 347 -18.75 -2.18 0.34
C GLN A 347 -17.79 -1.72 -0.77
N ASP A 348 -16.50 -1.64 -0.45
CA ASP A 348 -15.46 -1.21 -1.39
C ASP A 348 -15.39 -2.16 -2.60
N ASP A 349 -15.16 -1.58 -3.79
CA ASP A 349 -15.18 -2.26 -5.08
C ASP A 349 -14.06 -3.31 -5.23
N LYS A 350 -12.98 -3.18 -4.47
CA LYS A 350 -11.88 -4.16 -4.44
C LYS A 350 -12.27 -5.43 -3.69
N ILE A 351 -13.32 -5.38 -2.86
CA ILE A 351 -13.82 -6.54 -2.12
C ILE A 351 -14.77 -7.35 -3.01
N ARG A 352 -14.16 -8.20 -3.85
CA ARG A 352 -14.83 -9.09 -4.80
C ARG A 352 -14.48 -10.55 -4.54
N LYS A 353 -15.28 -11.47 -5.09
CA LYS A 353 -15.02 -12.91 -4.99
C LYS A 353 -13.75 -13.28 -5.76
N PHE A 354 -12.93 -14.14 -5.16
CA PHE A 354 -11.82 -14.80 -5.82
C PHE A 354 -11.62 -16.20 -5.24
N GLN A 355 -10.86 -17.05 -5.92
CA GLN A 355 -10.56 -18.40 -5.45
C GLN A 355 -9.10 -18.48 -5.03
N LEU A 356 -8.84 -19.17 -3.93
CA LEU A 356 -7.50 -19.59 -3.53
C LEU A 356 -7.49 -21.10 -3.46
N THR A 357 -6.50 -21.73 -4.09
CA THR A 357 -6.17 -23.11 -3.75
C THR A 357 -5.67 -23.19 -2.31
N GLN A 358 -5.64 -24.40 -1.75
CA GLN A 358 -5.09 -24.63 -0.42
C GLN A 358 -3.62 -24.16 -0.32
N GLN A 359 -2.81 -24.45 -1.36
CA GLN A 359 -1.41 -24.01 -1.41
C GLN A 359 -1.29 -22.48 -1.46
N GLU A 360 -2.12 -21.81 -2.25
CA GLU A 360 -2.10 -20.34 -2.35
C GLU A 360 -2.48 -19.67 -1.02
N LYS A 361 -3.44 -20.26 -0.28
CA LYS A 361 -3.80 -19.79 1.06
C LYS A 361 -2.63 -19.95 2.03
N GLU A 362 -1.98 -21.10 2.04
CA GLU A 362 -0.79 -21.36 2.87
C GLU A 362 0.39 -20.44 2.52
N ASP A 363 0.63 -20.23 1.22
CA ASP A 363 1.68 -19.34 0.72
C ASP A 363 1.43 -17.91 1.18
N LEU A 364 0.20 -17.41 1.04
CA LEU A 364 -0.17 -16.05 1.45
C LEU A 364 -0.03 -15.86 2.97
N ILE A 365 -0.47 -16.84 3.77
CA ILE A 365 -0.28 -16.81 5.21
C ILE A 365 1.22 -16.83 5.57
N ALA A 366 2.03 -17.67 4.92
CA ALA A 366 3.48 -17.69 5.15
C ALA A 366 4.09 -16.29 4.95
N PHE A 367 3.70 -15.59 3.89
CA PHE A 367 4.13 -14.22 3.64
C PHE A 367 3.69 -13.24 4.74
N LEU A 368 2.42 -13.29 5.16
CA LEU A 368 1.91 -12.44 6.25
C LEU A 368 2.71 -12.63 7.54
N LEU A 369 3.10 -13.87 7.86
CA LEU A 369 3.94 -14.17 9.02
C LEU A 369 5.35 -13.57 8.89
N ALA A 370 5.89 -13.48 7.67
CA ALA A 370 7.19 -12.89 7.40
C ALA A 370 7.25 -11.36 7.60
N LEU A 371 6.10 -10.70 7.82
CA LEU A 371 5.97 -9.27 8.19
C LEU A 371 6.22 -9.03 9.69
N THR A 372 6.58 -10.07 10.44
CA THR A 372 6.83 -9.99 11.88
C THR A 372 8.24 -9.46 12.16
N ASP A 373 8.31 -8.45 13.02
CA ASP A 373 9.51 -7.80 13.51
C ASP A 373 9.27 -7.27 14.94
N GLU A 374 10.02 -7.84 15.88
CA GLU A 374 10.05 -7.41 17.28
C GLU A 374 11.42 -6.80 17.64
N SER A 375 12.27 -6.44 16.66
CA SER A 375 13.64 -5.96 16.92
C SER A 375 13.69 -4.62 17.66
N ALA A 376 12.63 -3.82 17.55
CA ALA A 376 12.39 -2.59 18.30
C ALA A 376 11.50 -2.79 19.54
N LYS A 377 11.18 -4.04 19.92
CA LYS A 377 10.24 -4.29 21.03
C LYS A 377 10.89 -3.84 22.35
N PRO A 378 10.31 -2.87 23.08
CA PRO A 378 10.83 -2.46 24.38
C PRO A 378 10.68 -3.59 25.41
N PRO A 379 11.61 -3.68 26.37
CA PRO A 379 11.49 -4.64 27.46
C PRO A 379 10.34 -4.24 28.40
N ILE A 380 9.62 -5.25 28.90
CA ILE A 380 8.68 -5.07 30.02
C ILE A 380 9.52 -4.68 31.26
N PRO A 381 9.24 -3.55 31.93
CA PRO A 381 9.97 -3.14 33.12
C PRO A 381 9.79 -4.18 34.23
N LYS A 382 10.84 -4.45 35.01
CA LYS A 382 10.75 -5.37 36.17
C LYS A 382 9.88 -4.80 37.30
N ARG A 383 9.82 -3.48 37.41
CA ARG A 383 8.99 -2.71 38.35
C ARG A 383 8.66 -1.37 37.73
N VAL A 384 7.57 -0.77 38.16
CA VAL A 384 7.20 0.62 37.85
C VAL A 384 7.35 1.49 39.10
N PRO A 385 7.45 2.83 38.97
CA PRO A 385 7.68 3.72 40.11
C PRO A 385 6.59 3.67 41.20
N SER A 386 5.34 3.34 40.84
CA SER A 386 4.26 3.13 41.83
C SER A 386 4.46 1.90 42.72
N GLY A 387 5.29 0.94 42.30
CA GLY A 387 5.43 -0.37 42.93
C GLY A 387 4.30 -1.35 42.61
N LEU A 388 3.31 -0.96 41.80
CA LEU A 388 2.22 -1.84 41.39
C LEU A 388 2.71 -2.96 40.45
N PRO A 389 2.02 -4.11 40.40
CA PRO A 389 2.40 -5.24 39.54
C PRO A 389 2.34 -4.86 38.05
N VAL A 390 3.41 -5.17 37.33
CA VAL A 390 3.47 -5.07 35.87
C VAL A 390 2.89 -6.33 35.21
N VAL A 391 2.46 -6.21 33.96
CA VAL A 391 1.93 -7.35 33.19
C VAL A 391 2.95 -8.50 33.07
N PRO A 392 2.53 -9.77 33.23
CA PRO A 392 3.43 -10.92 33.09
C PRO A 392 3.76 -11.20 31.61
N ARG A 393 4.80 -12.00 31.34
CA ARG A 393 5.07 -12.50 29.98
C ARG A 393 3.91 -13.35 29.49
N LEU A 394 3.54 -13.20 28.22
CA LEU A 394 2.45 -13.95 27.59
C LEU A 394 2.91 -14.69 26.33
N VAL A 395 2.09 -15.64 25.88
CA VAL A 395 2.26 -16.34 24.61
C VAL A 395 1.13 -15.91 23.68
N PRO A 396 1.43 -15.47 22.45
CA PRO A 396 0.41 -15.07 21.49
C PRO A 396 -0.46 -16.25 21.06
N ASN A 397 -1.69 -15.96 20.66
CA ASN A 397 -2.56 -16.95 20.03
C ASN A 397 -1.91 -17.47 18.75
N LEU A 398 -2.20 -18.73 18.37
CA LEU A 398 -1.73 -19.25 17.09
C LEU A 398 -2.43 -18.49 15.96
N PRO A 399 -1.69 -17.90 15.00
CA PRO A 399 -2.29 -17.10 13.95
C PRO A 399 -3.01 -17.94 12.89
N THR A 400 -2.73 -19.24 12.84
CA THR A 400 -3.16 -20.19 11.82
C THR A 400 -3.32 -21.58 12.45
N LYS A 401 -4.26 -22.38 11.91
CA LYS A 401 -4.38 -23.83 12.18
C LYS A 401 -3.65 -24.69 11.15
N LEU A 402 -3.20 -24.10 10.05
CA LEU A 402 -2.53 -24.80 8.96
C LEU A 402 -1.08 -25.11 9.33
N ASN A 403 -0.56 -26.19 8.76
CA ASN A 403 0.83 -26.60 8.95
C ASN A 403 1.72 -25.94 7.89
N ILE A 404 2.14 -24.70 8.17
CA ILE A 404 2.94 -23.89 7.24
C ILE A 404 4.40 -23.92 7.67
N ASP A 405 5.31 -24.10 6.70
CA ASP A 405 6.76 -24.01 6.95
C ASP A 405 7.23 -22.56 7.07
N SER A 406 6.84 -21.93 8.18
CA SER A 406 7.22 -20.56 8.52
C SER A 406 8.12 -20.54 9.76
N PRO A 407 9.31 -19.91 9.69
CA PRO A 407 10.15 -19.65 10.86
C PRO A 407 9.40 -18.96 12.01
N GLU A 408 8.48 -18.04 11.70
CA GLU A 408 7.70 -17.32 12.71
C GLU A 408 6.64 -18.22 13.34
N LEU A 409 5.92 -19.02 12.56
CA LEU A 409 4.96 -19.99 13.11
C LEU A 409 5.65 -21.01 14.03
N LYS A 410 6.81 -21.52 13.60
CA LYS A 410 7.63 -22.44 14.41
C LYS A 410 8.04 -21.82 15.74
N ARG A 411 8.37 -20.52 15.75
CA ARG A 411 8.70 -19.76 16.97
C ARG A 411 7.50 -19.69 17.92
N ILE A 412 6.34 -19.28 17.44
CA ILE A 412 5.11 -19.19 18.27
C ILE A 412 4.72 -20.57 18.81
N GLN A 413 4.76 -21.62 17.96
CA GLN A 413 4.48 -22.99 18.40
C GLN A 413 5.48 -23.48 19.46
N ALA A 414 6.76 -23.10 19.36
CA ALA A 414 7.75 -23.41 20.40
C ALA A 414 7.40 -22.77 21.73
N MET A 415 6.96 -21.50 21.74
CA MET A 415 6.51 -20.81 22.96
C MET A 415 5.31 -21.53 23.61
N HIS A 416 4.36 -22.04 22.82
CA HIS A 416 3.23 -22.84 23.33
C HIS A 416 3.71 -24.15 23.95
N ARG A 417 4.66 -24.86 23.30
CA ARG A 417 5.26 -26.10 23.85
C ARG A 417 6.03 -25.82 25.15
N GLU A 418 6.80 -24.74 25.21
CA GLU A 418 7.53 -24.30 26.40
C GLU A 418 6.59 -23.95 27.56
N ARG A 419 5.46 -23.29 27.28
CA ARG A 419 4.44 -23.01 28.30
C ARG A 419 3.80 -24.29 28.85
N GLN A 420 3.47 -25.24 27.97
CA GLN A 420 2.90 -26.54 28.36
C GLN A 420 3.90 -27.40 29.14
N THR A 421 5.18 -27.36 28.75
CA THR A 421 6.26 -28.08 29.46
C THR A 421 6.62 -27.41 30.78
N THR A 422 6.64 -26.09 30.88
CA THR A 422 6.83 -25.36 32.16
C THR A 422 5.70 -25.65 33.14
N ALA A 423 4.44 -25.71 32.66
CA ALA A 423 3.30 -26.16 33.47
C ALA A 423 3.43 -27.61 33.95
N ARG A 424 4.18 -28.46 33.22
CA ARG A 424 4.52 -29.85 33.60
C ARG A 424 5.83 -29.97 34.41
N GLN A 425 6.80 -29.06 34.25
CA GLN A 425 8.13 -29.09 34.86
C GLN A 425 8.24 -28.30 36.17
N VAL A 426 7.17 -27.61 36.59
CA VAL A 426 6.92 -27.32 38.02
C VAL A 426 6.86 -28.64 38.85
N ALA A 427 6.86 -29.81 38.19
CA ALA A 427 7.04 -31.11 38.80
C ALA A 427 8.46 -31.73 38.73
N LEU A 428 9.47 -31.21 38.00
CA LEU A 428 10.87 -31.73 38.02
C LEU A 428 11.80 -30.87 37.15
N ALA A 429 13.02 -30.58 37.64
CA ALA A 429 13.93 -29.53 37.16
C ALA A 429 15.15 -29.97 36.32
N SER A 430 15.63 -29.02 35.49
CA SER A 430 17.02 -28.79 34.94
C SER A 430 17.47 -29.68 33.75
N HIS A 431 18.23 -29.28 32.69
CA HIS A 431 19.22 -28.22 32.38
C HIS A 431 19.31 -27.92 30.83
N THR A 432 20.12 -26.91 30.44
CA THR A 432 20.24 -26.18 29.14
C THR A 432 21.48 -26.51 28.27
N THR A 433 21.45 -26.23 26.93
CA THR A 433 22.55 -25.58 26.13
C THR A 433 22.17 -25.21 24.66
N GLN A 434 22.85 -24.22 24.05
CA GLN A 434 22.62 -23.60 22.71
C GLN A 434 23.75 -23.89 21.68
N PRO A 435 23.52 -23.70 20.35
CA PRO A 435 24.61 -23.54 19.36
C PRO A 435 24.53 -22.27 18.46
N GLN A 436 25.70 -21.83 17.97
CA GLN A 436 25.96 -20.66 17.10
C GLN A 436 25.91 -20.98 15.58
N ARG A 437 25.80 -19.95 14.73
CA ARG A 437 25.81 -20.01 13.24
C ARG A 437 26.96 -19.16 12.63
N PRO A 438 27.49 -19.50 11.43
CA PRO A 438 28.53 -18.72 10.75
C PRO A 438 27.99 -17.75 9.68
N THR A 439 28.76 -16.70 9.39
CA THR A 439 28.55 -15.66 8.37
C THR A 439 29.34 -15.93 7.08
N ARG A 440 28.79 -15.52 5.92
CA ARG A 440 29.48 -15.52 4.61
C ARG A 440 29.41 -14.13 3.95
N THR A 441 30.51 -13.75 3.31
CA THR A 441 30.81 -12.47 2.64
C THR A 441 30.23 -12.37 1.23
N GLU A 442 29.78 -11.17 0.85
CA GLU A 442 29.28 -10.79 -0.48
C GLU A 442 30.42 -10.32 -1.42
N GLN A 443 30.29 -10.64 -2.71
CA GLN A 443 31.12 -10.13 -3.83
C GLN A 443 30.26 -9.29 -4.79
N LYS A 444 30.85 -8.23 -5.36
CA LYS A 444 30.23 -7.30 -6.33
C LYS A 444 29.99 -7.96 -7.71
N PRO A 445 28.89 -7.64 -8.43
CA PRO A 445 28.57 -8.30 -9.69
C PRO A 445 29.05 -7.53 -10.94
N THR A 446 29.65 -8.27 -11.88
CA THR A 446 29.59 -8.00 -13.33
C THR A 446 28.22 -8.43 -13.88
N GLN A 447 27.77 -7.83 -14.99
CA GLN A 447 26.49 -8.13 -15.63
C GLN A 447 26.30 -9.65 -15.85
N LYS A 448 25.34 -10.25 -15.14
CA LYS A 448 25.15 -11.70 -15.11
C LYS A 448 24.04 -12.09 -16.08
N ILE A 449 24.43 -12.79 -17.15
CA ILE A 449 23.48 -13.42 -18.08
C ILE A 449 23.12 -14.81 -17.53
N VAL A 450 21.84 -15.08 -17.36
CA VAL A 450 21.30 -16.38 -16.94
C VAL A 450 20.39 -16.91 -18.04
N GLU A 451 20.75 -18.08 -18.60
CA GLU A 451 19.93 -18.74 -19.62
C GLU A 451 18.86 -19.63 -18.98
N VAL A 452 17.68 -19.66 -19.62
CA VAL A 452 16.54 -20.50 -19.26
C VAL A 452 16.15 -21.36 -20.46
N ARG A 453 16.13 -22.67 -20.26
CA ARG A 453 15.73 -23.68 -21.23
C ARG A 453 14.46 -24.40 -20.78
N PRO A 454 13.74 -25.10 -21.67
CA PRO A 454 12.54 -25.85 -21.30
C PRO A 454 12.76 -26.74 -20.07
N GLY A 455 11.83 -26.67 -19.12
CA GLY A 455 11.90 -27.38 -17.84
C GLY A 455 12.64 -26.64 -16.72
N GLN A 456 13.27 -25.49 -17.00
CA GLN A 456 13.86 -24.62 -15.99
C GLN A 456 12.90 -23.48 -15.60
N SER A 457 13.05 -22.97 -14.37
CA SER A 457 12.24 -21.85 -13.88
C SER A 457 12.78 -20.50 -14.33
N ILE A 458 11.89 -19.66 -14.87
CA ILE A 458 12.17 -18.26 -15.15
C ILE A 458 12.34 -17.48 -13.84
N GLN A 459 11.51 -17.74 -12.81
CA GLN A 459 11.66 -17.07 -11.52
C GLN A 459 13.03 -17.32 -10.90
N GLU A 460 13.50 -18.57 -10.87
CA GLU A 460 14.82 -18.89 -10.33
C GLU A 460 15.94 -18.20 -11.11
N ALA A 461 15.76 -18.00 -12.41
CA ALA A 461 16.72 -17.27 -13.22
C ALA A 461 16.72 -15.77 -12.88
N VAL A 462 15.55 -15.15 -12.69
CA VAL A 462 15.41 -13.75 -12.23
C VAL A 462 16.07 -13.57 -10.87
N ASP A 463 15.77 -14.44 -9.91
CA ASP A 463 16.36 -14.41 -8.56
C ASP A 463 17.90 -14.54 -8.60
N ARG A 464 18.42 -15.41 -9.48
CA ARG A 464 19.88 -15.60 -9.65
C ARG A 464 20.56 -14.48 -10.42
N ALA A 465 19.86 -13.85 -11.36
CA ALA A 465 20.39 -12.77 -12.18
C ALA A 465 20.56 -11.49 -11.34
N GLY A 466 19.61 -11.22 -10.45
CA GLY A 466 19.68 -10.09 -9.52
C GLY A 466 19.67 -8.73 -10.23
N ARG A 467 20.19 -7.70 -9.55
CA ARG A 467 20.28 -6.33 -10.10
C ARG A 467 21.14 -6.29 -11.37
N ASN A 468 20.67 -5.56 -12.39
CA ASN A 468 21.28 -5.43 -13.71
C ASN A 468 21.45 -6.77 -14.46
N GLY A 469 20.73 -7.81 -14.04
CA GLY A 469 20.82 -9.15 -14.61
C GLY A 469 20.07 -9.26 -15.95
N VAL A 470 20.54 -10.17 -16.80
CA VAL A 470 19.86 -10.51 -18.06
C VAL A 470 19.37 -11.95 -17.96
N VAL A 471 18.08 -12.17 -18.16
CA VAL A 471 17.45 -13.49 -18.21
C VAL A 471 17.10 -13.80 -19.66
N ARG A 472 17.82 -14.74 -20.26
CA ARG A 472 17.63 -15.15 -21.66
C ARG A 472 16.83 -16.44 -21.74
N ILE A 473 15.63 -16.37 -22.31
CA ILE A 473 14.67 -17.48 -22.32
C ILE A 473 14.62 -18.09 -23.72
N TYR A 474 14.98 -19.37 -23.83
CA TYR A 474 14.95 -20.09 -25.10
C TYR A 474 13.55 -20.64 -25.40
N PRO A 475 13.21 -20.90 -26.69
CA PRO A 475 11.91 -21.42 -27.07
C PRO A 475 11.49 -22.65 -26.27
N GLY A 476 10.27 -22.58 -25.73
CA GLY A 476 9.69 -23.53 -24.79
C GLY A 476 8.36 -22.98 -24.27
N VAL A 477 7.58 -23.82 -23.60
CA VAL A 477 6.37 -23.40 -22.90
C VAL A 477 6.65 -23.43 -21.40
N TYR A 478 6.43 -22.30 -20.74
CA TYR A 478 6.69 -22.07 -19.33
C TYR A 478 5.37 -21.72 -18.63
N HIS A 479 5.20 -22.16 -17.39
CA HIS A 479 3.94 -22.02 -16.64
C HIS A 479 4.22 -21.43 -15.26
N GLU A 480 4.45 -20.12 -15.22
CA GLU A 480 4.91 -19.43 -14.02
C GLU A 480 4.32 -18.01 -13.94
N ASN A 481 4.03 -17.54 -12.74
CA ASN A 481 3.97 -16.11 -12.47
C ASN A 481 5.37 -15.63 -12.09
N VAL A 482 5.94 -14.68 -12.83
CA VAL A 482 7.30 -14.17 -12.65
C VAL A 482 7.26 -12.79 -11.98
N LEU A 483 7.93 -12.66 -10.82
CA LEU A 483 8.08 -11.41 -10.09
C LEU A 483 9.50 -10.87 -10.23
N VAL A 484 9.62 -9.64 -10.72
CA VAL A 484 10.88 -8.93 -10.92
C VAL A 484 10.97 -7.73 -9.98
N ILE A 485 11.78 -7.87 -8.93
CA ILE A 485 11.94 -6.81 -7.92
C ILE A 485 13.22 -6.02 -8.10
N HIS A 486 14.23 -6.61 -8.74
CA HIS A 486 15.54 -5.98 -8.88
C HIS A 486 15.54 -4.93 -10.00
N HIS A 487 16.33 -3.87 -9.81
CA HIS A 487 16.53 -2.83 -10.83
C HIS A 487 17.40 -3.34 -11.99
N GLY A 488 17.23 -2.77 -13.18
CA GLY A 488 18.07 -3.04 -14.35
C GLY A 488 17.88 -4.43 -14.98
N VAL A 489 16.85 -5.17 -14.58
CA VAL A 489 16.62 -6.53 -15.09
C VAL A 489 16.11 -6.47 -16.53
N ARG A 490 16.72 -7.28 -17.39
CA ARG A 490 16.28 -7.50 -18.76
C ARG A 490 15.81 -8.94 -18.95
N ILE A 491 14.57 -9.12 -19.40
CA ILE A 491 14.04 -10.41 -19.84
C ILE A 491 14.04 -10.45 -21.36
N GLU A 492 14.76 -11.41 -21.94
CA GLU A 492 14.99 -11.54 -23.37
C GLU A 492 14.53 -12.91 -23.88
N GLY A 493 13.44 -12.94 -24.63
CA GLY A 493 13.05 -14.11 -25.38
C GLY A 493 13.92 -14.31 -26.62
N VAL A 494 14.49 -15.51 -26.76
CA VAL A 494 15.26 -15.90 -27.94
C VAL A 494 14.28 -16.40 -29.00
N ILE A 495 14.34 -15.78 -30.19
CA ILE A 495 13.62 -16.28 -31.37
C ILE A 495 14.55 -17.20 -32.15
N GLN A 496 14.23 -18.48 -32.21
CA GLN A 496 15.01 -19.48 -32.95
C GLN A 496 14.10 -20.28 -33.88
N ASN A 497 14.46 -20.36 -35.16
CA ASN A 497 13.67 -21.04 -36.18
C ASN A 497 12.20 -20.56 -36.24
N GLY A 498 11.98 -19.25 -36.08
CA GLY A 498 10.65 -18.63 -36.04
C GLY A 498 9.84 -18.88 -34.76
N LYS A 499 10.38 -19.62 -33.79
CA LYS A 499 9.71 -19.89 -32.51
C LYS A 499 10.24 -18.95 -31.43
N ARG A 500 9.34 -18.37 -30.65
CA ARG A 500 9.63 -17.59 -29.43
C ARG A 500 9.28 -18.42 -28.18
N PRO A 501 9.85 -18.12 -27.01
CA PRO A 501 9.38 -18.68 -25.74
C PRO A 501 7.95 -18.23 -25.42
N VAL A 502 7.16 -19.14 -24.86
CA VAL A 502 5.77 -18.94 -24.48
C VAL A 502 5.64 -19.03 -22.97
N LEU A 503 5.10 -17.99 -22.35
CA LEU A 503 4.68 -17.97 -20.96
C LEU A 503 3.15 -18.16 -20.94
N ASP A 504 2.68 -19.31 -20.46
CA ASP A 504 1.28 -19.74 -20.56
C ASP A 504 0.67 -19.95 -19.17
N GLY A 505 -0.31 -19.12 -18.82
CA GLY A 505 -0.98 -19.15 -17.53
C GLY A 505 -2.06 -20.21 -17.38
N LYS A 506 -2.38 -20.97 -18.45
CA LYS A 506 -3.43 -22.01 -18.50
C LYS A 506 -4.83 -21.55 -18.08
N ASN A 507 -5.09 -20.25 -18.08
CA ASN A 507 -6.26 -19.60 -17.49
C ASN A 507 -6.42 -19.87 -15.98
N GLU A 508 -5.33 -20.23 -15.31
CA GLU A 508 -5.29 -20.55 -13.88
C GLU A 508 -4.43 -19.55 -13.10
N LEU A 509 -3.32 -19.11 -13.71
CA LEU A 509 -2.36 -18.21 -13.08
C LEU A 509 -2.82 -16.75 -13.14
N PRO A 510 -2.48 -15.93 -12.12
CA PRO A 510 -2.92 -14.54 -12.05
C PRO A 510 -2.24 -13.64 -13.07
N ASP A 511 -0.92 -13.46 -13.00
CA ASP A 511 -0.16 -12.63 -13.95
C ASP A 511 0.98 -13.40 -14.59
N GLY A 512 1.36 -13.01 -15.81
CA GLY A 512 2.56 -13.51 -16.47
C GLY A 512 3.81 -12.96 -15.82
N ILE A 513 4.05 -11.65 -15.98
CA ILE A 513 5.21 -10.96 -15.39
C ILE A 513 4.75 -9.73 -14.60
N SER A 514 5.13 -9.66 -13.33
CA SER A 514 4.95 -8.48 -12.47
C SER A 514 6.31 -7.88 -12.13
N ALA A 515 6.53 -6.60 -12.43
CA ALA A 515 7.78 -5.91 -12.12
C ALA A 515 7.59 -4.65 -11.26
N LEU A 516 8.56 -4.39 -10.39
CA LEU A 516 8.60 -3.18 -9.55
C LEU A 516 9.95 -2.43 -9.66
N GLY A 517 10.96 -3.05 -10.27
CA GLY A 517 12.29 -2.46 -10.42
C GLY A 517 12.36 -1.43 -11.54
N ASN A 518 13.02 -0.30 -11.30
CA ASN A 518 13.45 0.64 -12.35
C ASN A 518 14.34 -0.03 -13.41
N ASP A 519 14.44 0.59 -14.58
CA ASP A 519 15.29 0.19 -15.71
C ASP A 519 14.97 -1.23 -16.19
N PHE A 520 13.68 -1.57 -16.19
CA PHE A 520 13.18 -2.89 -16.55
C PHE A 520 12.90 -2.97 -18.05
N THR A 521 13.34 -4.06 -18.68
CA THR A 521 13.01 -4.37 -20.07
C THR A 521 12.49 -5.79 -20.18
N VAL A 522 11.41 -5.98 -20.92
CA VAL A 522 10.92 -7.28 -21.35
C VAL A 522 10.73 -7.30 -22.86
N GLN A 523 11.24 -8.34 -23.52
CA GLN A 523 11.13 -8.46 -24.97
C GLN A 523 11.06 -9.89 -25.50
N GLY A 524 10.45 -10.06 -26.67
CA GLY A 524 10.55 -11.29 -27.48
C GLY A 524 9.77 -12.49 -26.93
N LEU A 525 8.76 -12.28 -26.10
CA LEU A 525 7.95 -13.35 -25.50
C LEU A 525 6.58 -13.46 -26.18
N GLU A 526 6.01 -14.66 -26.14
CA GLU A 526 4.55 -14.85 -26.18
C GLU A 526 4.04 -15.03 -24.74
N ILE A 527 2.98 -14.33 -24.37
CA ILE A 527 2.38 -14.39 -23.03
C ILE A 527 0.89 -14.58 -23.19
N ARG A 528 0.33 -15.67 -22.64
CA ARG A 528 -1.06 -16.00 -22.88
C ARG A 528 -1.78 -16.70 -21.74
N ASN A 529 -3.11 -16.67 -21.80
CA ASN A 529 -4.01 -17.42 -20.91
C ASN A 529 -3.79 -17.08 -19.43
N TYR A 530 -3.74 -15.81 -19.07
CA TYR A 530 -3.63 -15.36 -17.67
C TYR A 530 -4.97 -14.78 -17.19
N GLN A 531 -5.32 -14.98 -15.91
CA GLN A 531 -6.57 -14.46 -15.36
C GLN A 531 -6.53 -12.95 -15.07
N GLY A 532 -5.36 -12.41 -14.76
CA GLY A 532 -5.07 -11.02 -14.47
C GLY A 532 -4.38 -10.38 -15.67
N ASN A 533 -3.07 -10.22 -15.63
CA ASN A 533 -2.33 -9.45 -16.64
C ASN A 533 -1.31 -10.27 -17.42
N GLY A 534 -0.99 -9.83 -18.64
CA GLY A 534 0.17 -10.33 -19.38
C GLY A 534 1.48 -9.87 -18.73
N VAL A 535 1.74 -8.56 -18.79
CA VAL A 535 2.86 -7.92 -18.09
C VAL A 535 2.37 -6.67 -17.36
N VAL A 536 2.62 -6.60 -16.05
CA VAL A 536 2.36 -5.42 -15.23
C VAL A 536 3.66 -4.85 -14.66
N VAL A 537 3.84 -3.53 -14.73
CA VAL A 537 4.96 -2.84 -14.12
C VAL A 537 4.44 -1.68 -13.27
N HIS A 538 4.73 -1.69 -11.98
CA HIS A 538 4.14 -0.77 -11.02
C HIS A 538 5.19 0.13 -10.37
N GLY A 539 5.02 1.45 -10.46
CA GLY A 539 5.81 2.41 -9.70
C GLY A 539 7.29 2.46 -10.06
N ALA A 540 7.63 2.24 -11.34
CA ALA A 540 9.00 2.10 -11.84
C ALA A 540 9.38 3.19 -12.85
N ARG A 541 10.69 3.46 -12.97
CA ARG A 541 11.24 4.36 -13.98
C ARG A 541 11.88 3.59 -15.13
N ASN A 542 11.86 4.16 -16.33
CA ASN A 542 12.53 3.62 -17.54
C ASN A 542 12.10 2.18 -17.84
N VAL A 543 10.86 2.00 -18.27
CA VAL A 543 10.24 0.69 -18.51
C VAL A 543 10.06 0.48 -20.01
N VAL A 544 10.53 -0.66 -20.52
CA VAL A 544 10.45 -1.03 -21.94
C VAL A 544 9.74 -2.35 -22.15
N PHE A 545 8.72 -2.33 -23.00
CA PHE A 545 8.04 -3.50 -23.55
C PHE A 545 8.28 -3.53 -25.05
N ARG A 546 8.87 -4.61 -25.57
CA ARG A 546 9.24 -4.69 -26.98
C ARG A 546 8.98 -6.05 -27.60
N ASP A 547 8.38 -6.09 -28.79
CA ASP A 547 8.21 -7.35 -29.55
C ASP A 547 7.54 -8.46 -28.71
N LEU A 548 6.48 -8.08 -28.00
CA LEU A 548 5.65 -9.03 -27.24
C LEU A 548 4.45 -9.46 -28.06
N VAL A 549 4.07 -10.74 -27.92
CA VAL A 549 2.76 -11.24 -28.33
C VAL A 549 2.00 -11.55 -27.05
N VAL A 550 0.98 -10.76 -26.73
CA VAL A 550 0.16 -10.94 -25.51
C VAL A 550 -1.25 -11.27 -25.91
N ASP A 551 -1.80 -12.37 -25.40
CA ASP A 551 -3.06 -12.88 -25.91
C ASP A 551 -3.90 -13.58 -24.84
N ASN A 552 -5.21 -13.31 -24.83
CA ASN A 552 -6.14 -13.94 -23.89
C ASN A 552 -5.67 -13.82 -22.44
N THR A 553 -5.22 -12.62 -22.09
CA THR A 553 -4.94 -12.24 -20.70
C THR A 553 -6.14 -11.48 -20.17
N GLY A 554 -6.44 -11.65 -18.88
CA GLY A 554 -7.64 -11.13 -18.25
C GLY A 554 -7.80 -9.62 -18.35
N LEU A 555 -7.47 -8.88 -17.29
CA LEU A 555 -7.72 -7.44 -17.23
C LEU A 555 -6.88 -6.69 -18.26
N TYR A 556 -5.55 -6.80 -18.20
CA TYR A 556 -4.68 -6.01 -19.08
C TYR A 556 -3.64 -6.89 -19.81
N GLY A 557 -3.29 -6.52 -21.04
CA GLY A 557 -2.21 -7.19 -21.77
C GLY A 557 -0.85 -6.66 -21.38
N VAL A 558 -0.55 -5.42 -21.78
CA VAL A 558 0.64 -4.66 -21.38
C VAL A 558 0.21 -3.51 -20.46
N TYR A 559 0.71 -3.51 -19.23
CA TYR A 559 0.19 -2.68 -18.14
C TYR A 559 1.27 -1.97 -17.31
N PRO A 560 1.91 -0.91 -17.82
CA PRO A 560 2.63 0.05 -16.98
C PRO A 560 1.66 0.95 -16.19
N VAL A 561 1.92 1.07 -14.89
CA VAL A 561 1.13 1.92 -13.98
C VAL A 561 2.02 2.66 -12.97
N GLU A 562 1.70 3.92 -12.69
CA GLU A 562 2.51 4.79 -11.82
C GLU A 562 3.99 4.88 -12.26
N CYS A 563 4.24 4.82 -13.56
CA CYS A 563 5.59 4.79 -14.12
C CYS A 563 6.05 6.15 -14.67
N ASP A 564 7.36 6.32 -14.79
CA ASP A 564 7.99 7.48 -15.43
C ASP A 564 9.01 7.02 -16.48
N GLY A 565 8.79 7.39 -17.74
CA GLY A 565 9.58 6.90 -18.87
C GLY A 565 9.13 5.52 -19.30
N VAL A 566 8.08 5.46 -20.12
CA VAL A 566 7.47 4.22 -20.61
C VAL A 566 7.63 4.14 -22.12
N LEU A 567 8.11 2.99 -22.62
CA LEU A 567 8.12 2.65 -24.04
C LEU A 567 7.42 1.32 -24.27
N VAL A 568 6.32 1.34 -25.03
CA VAL A 568 5.65 0.15 -25.56
C VAL A 568 5.78 0.16 -27.08
N GLU A 569 6.55 -0.77 -27.64
CA GLU A 569 6.75 -0.82 -29.08
C GLU A 569 6.76 -2.22 -29.70
N HIS A 570 6.24 -2.32 -30.92
CA HIS A 570 6.23 -3.58 -31.68
C HIS A 570 5.49 -4.73 -30.97
N CYS A 571 4.58 -4.42 -30.04
CA CYS A 571 3.76 -5.41 -29.36
C CYS A 571 2.49 -5.72 -30.16
N THR A 572 2.05 -6.97 -30.10
CA THR A 572 0.75 -7.43 -30.60
C THR A 572 -0.07 -7.90 -29.42
N VAL A 573 -1.24 -7.30 -29.19
CA VAL A 573 -2.08 -7.60 -28.03
C VAL A 573 -3.54 -7.88 -28.42
N SER A 574 -4.09 -9.00 -27.93
CA SER A 574 -5.45 -9.41 -28.27
C SER A 574 -6.23 -10.14 -27.18
N ARG A 575 -7.56 -10.11 -27.30
CA ARG A 575 -8.52 -10.85 -26.46
C ARG A 575 -8.43 -10.50 -24.98
N VAL A 576 -8.25 -9.22 -24.68
CA VAL A 576 -8.18 -8.67 -23.33
C VAL A 576 -9.51 -8.00 -22.97
N ARG A 577 -10.05 -8.31 -21.78
CA ARG A 577 -11.39 -7.86 -21.34
C ARG A 577 -11.44 -6.45 -20.74
N ASP A 578 -10.30 -5.81 -20.55
CA ASP A 578 -10.23 -4.37 -20.28
C ASP A 578 -9.46 -3.68 -21.41
N ALA A 579 -8.15 -3.51 -21.28
CA ALA A 579 -7.33 -2.86 -22.29
C ALA A 579 -6.16 -3.72 -22.75
N GLY A 580 -5.98 -3.84 -24.07
CA GLY A 580 -4.85 -4.54 -24.66
C GLY A 580 -3.53 -3.89 -24.21
N ILE A 581 -3.37 -2.61 -24.51
CA ILE A 581 -2.27 -1.79 -23.98
C ILE A 581 -2.88 -0.74 -23.07
N TYR A 582 -2.60 -0.82 -21.77
CA TYR A 582 -3.06 0.14 -20.77
C TYR A 582 -1.87 0.87 -20.16
N VAL A 583 -1.84 2.20 -20.25
CA VAL A 583 -0.87 3.02 -19.52
C VAL A 583 -1.63 3.90 -18.54
N GLY A 584 -1.45 3.63 -17.24
CA GLY A 584 -2.18 4.31 -16.18
C GLY A 584 -1.30 5.17 -15.27
N GLN A 585 -1.79 6.34 -14.90
CA GLN A 585 -1.21 7.19 -13.85
C GLN A 585 0.30 7.45 -14.04
N SER A 586 0.75 7.51 -15.30
CA SER A 586 2.16 7.51 -15.68
C SER A 586 2.57 8.80 -16.40
N ARG A 587 3.87 9.00 -16.60
CA ARG A 587 4.39 10.17 -17.34
C ARG A 587 5.52 9.81 -18.29
N ASN A 588 5.73 10.66 -19.31
CA ASN A 588 6.77 10.48 -20.34
C ASN A 588 6.62 9.13 -21.07
N ILE A 589 5.54 9.02 -21.84
CA ILE A 589 5.06 7.75 -22.40
C ILE A 589 5.18 7.77 -23.92
N ILE A 590 5.65 6.66 -24.49
CA ILE A 590 5.64 6.39 -25.92
C ILE A 590 4.99 5.02 -26.17
N VAL A 591 3.88 5.01 -26.89
CA VAL A 591 3.20 3.80 -27.38
C VAL A 591 3.22 3.84 -28.90
N ARG A 592 4.07 3.01 -29.53
CA ARG A 592 4.26 3.07 -30.98
C ARG A 592 4.37 1.74 -31.70
N ARG A 593 3.92 1.69 -32.96
CA ARG A 593 4.11 0.53 -33.85
C ARG A 593 3.56 -0.77 -33.26
N ASN A 594 2.48 -0.68 -32.51
CA ASN A 594 1.80 -1.83 -31.91
C ASN A 594 0.58 -2.25 -32.73
N LYS A 595 0.14 -3.48 -32.50
CA LYS A 595 -1.14 -4.00 -32.97
C LYS A 595 -2.03 -4.33 -31.78
N ALA A 596 -3.22 -3.75 -31.70
CA ALA A 596 -4.17 -4.03 -30.62
C ALA A 596 -5.54 -4.36 -31.19
N PHE A 597 -6.00 -5.60 -31.03
CA PHE A 597 -7.25 -6.05 -31.63
C PHE A 597 -8.03 -7.06 -30.80
N GLN A 598 -9.34 -7.14 -31.00
CA GLN A 598 -10.23 -8.05 -30.25
C GLN A 598 -10.20 -7.85 -28.73
N ASN A 599 -9.91 -6.64 -28.28
CA ASN A 599 -9.98 -6.24 -26.88
C ASN A 599 -11.29 -5.47 -26.61
N VAL A 600 -11.62 -5.22 -25.35
CA VAL A 600 -12.62 -4.17 -25.05
C VAL A 600 -12.03 -2.83 -25.47
N THR A 601 -10.90 -2.44 -24.91
CA THR A 601 -10.13 -1.27 -25.33
C THR A 601 -8.85 -1.71 -26.04
N GLY A 602 -8.57 -1.16 -27.23
CA GLY A 602 -7.31 -1.42 -27.92
C GLY A 602 -6.11 -0.83 -27.18
N ILE A 603 -6.07 0.51 -27.09
CA ILE A 603 -5.06 1.27 -26.37
C ILE A 603 -5.74 2.25 -25.42
N GLU A 604 -5.32 2.27 -24.16
CA GLU A 604 -5.82 3.17 -23.13
C GLU A 604 -4.68 3.97 -22.50
N ILE A 605 -4.86 5.29 -22.42
CA ILE A 605 -4.01 6.23 -21.70
C ILE A 605 -4.86 6.89 -20.61
N GLU A 606 -4.67 6.49 -19.36
CA GLU A 606 -5.52 6.90 -18.24
C GLU A 606 -4.75 7.72 -17.19
N ASN A 607 -5.22 8.91 -16.86
CA ASN A 607 -4.67 9.81 -15.84
C ASN A 607 -3.14 10.05 -15.96
N CYS A 608 -2.66 10.15 -17.20
CA CYS A 608 -1.27 10.31 -17.58
C CYS A 608 -0.88 11.74 -17.97
N VAL A 609 0.42 12.01 -17.98
CA VAL A 609 1.00 13.28 -18.43
C VAL A 609 2.04 13.03 -19.51
N ASN A 610 1.99 13.78 -20.61
CA ASN A 610 2.97 13.70 -21.70
C ASN A 610 3.05 12.29 -22.32
N ALA A 611 2.06 11.97 -23.15
CA ALA A 611 1.96 10.67 -23.82
C ALA A 611 1.96 10.82 -25.34
N LEU A 612 2.79 10.06 -26.03
CA LEU A 612 2.82 9.95 -27.49
C LEU A 612 2.31 8.57 -27.92
N VAL A 613 1.16 8.54 -28.58
CA VAL A 613 0.55 7.34 -29.17
C VAL A 613 0.63 7.46 -30.68
N GLU A 614 1.58 6.76 -31.31
CA GLU A 614 1.84 6.92 -32.74
C GLU A 614 2.09 5.65 -33.54
N ASP A 615 1.74 5.69 -34.83
CA ASP A 615 2.05 4.62 -35.78
C ASP A 615 1.52 3.23 -35.35
N ASN A 616 0.41 3.16 -34.60
CA ASN A 616 -0.23 1.92 -34.16
C ASN A 616 -1.36 1.47 -35.11
N GLU A 617 -1.66 0.17 -35.10
CA GLU A 617 -2.78 -0.45 -35.81
C GLU A 617 -3.78 -1.01 -34.78
N VAL A 618 -4.97 -0.41 -34.69
CA VAL A 618 -5.95 -0.66 -33.60
C VAL A 618 -7.32 -0.96 -34.20
N TYR A 619 -7.75 -2.22 -34.14
CA TYR A 619 -8.93 -2.68 -34.89
C TYR A 619 -9.69 -3.80 -34.22
N GLU A 620 -10.96 -4.00 -34.59
CA GLU A 620 -11.79 -5.08 -34.04
C GLU A 620 -11.89 -5.08 -32.49
N ASN A 621 -11.70 -3.94 -31.84
CA ASN A 621 -11.96 -3.78 -30.41
C ASN A 621 -13.42 -3.32 -30.17
N THR A 622 -13.84 -3.13 -28.91
CA THR A 622 -15.06 -2.37 -28.62
C THR A 622 -14.82 -0.86 -28.77
N GLY A 623 -13.71 -0.39 -28.20
CA GLY A 623 -13.17 0.96 -28.36
C GLY A 623 -11.73 0.88 -28.87
N GLY A 624 -11.36 1.75 -29.81
CA GLY A 624 -10.02 1.78 -30.40
C GLY A 624 -8.98 2.37 -29.44
N ILE A 625 -8.79 3.69 -29.49
CA ILE A 625 -7.83 4.43 -28.65
C ILE A 625 -8.59 5.33 -27.68
N LEU A 626 -8.40 5.14 -26.38
CA LEU A 626 -9.09 5.87 -25.33
C LEU A 626 -8.10 6.67 -24.49
N VAL A 627 -8.40 7.95 -24.28
CA VAL A 627 -7.59 8.91 -23.51
C VAL A 627 -8.47 9.47 -22.40
N PHE A 628 -8.23 9.01 -21.17
CA PHE A 628 -9.16 9.14 -20.06
C PHE A 628 -8.59 9.92 -18.88
N LEU A 629 -9.41 10.79 -18.31
CA LEU A 629 -9.33 11.20 -16.92
C LEU A 629 -10.43 10.50 -16.15
N LEU A 630 -10.10 9.76 -15.10
CA LEU A 630 -11.06 9.16 -14.18
C LEU A 630 -10.88 9.68 -12.75
N PRO A 631 -11.97 9.87 -11.99
CA PRO A 631 -11.92 10.32 -10.60
C PRO A 631 -11.38 9.22 -9.67
N PHE A 632 -11.05 9.59 -8.44
CA PHE A 632 -10.67 8.68 -7.34
C PHE A 632 -9.37 7.90 -7.53
N ASN A 633 -8.65 8.13 -8.62
CA ASN A 633 -7.30 7.59 -8.87
C ASN A 633 -6.20 8.40 -8.19
N PRO A 634 -5.01 7.86 -7.90
CA PRO A 634 -3.91 8.62 -7.29
C PRO A 634 -3.51 9.86 -8.09
N SER A 635 -3.40 9.73 -9.42
CA SER A 635 -3.25 10.87 -10.33
C SER A 635 -4.62 11.52 -10.60
N LYS A 636 -4.66 12.85 -10.62
CA LYS A 636 -5.88 13.66 -10.84
C LYS A 636 -5.85 14.43 -12.16
N VAL A 637 -4.94 14.07 -13.05
CA VAL A 637 -4.68 14.80 -14.29
C VAL A 637 -4.57 13.83 -15.46
N GLN A 638 -5.09 14.25 -16.61
CA GLN A 638 -4.87 13.63 -17.91
C GLN A 638 -4.54 14.78 -18.87
N GLU A 639 -3.27 14.98 -19.20
CA GLU A 639 -2.88 16.13 -20.03
C GLU A 639 -1.74 15.83 -21.00
N GLN A 640 -1.72 16.59 -22.10
CA GLN A 640 -0.63 16.60 -23.09
C GLN A 640 -0.43 15.24 -23.77
N ALA A 641 -1.54 14.56 -24.10
CA ALA A 641 -1.48 13.39 -24.97
C ALA A 641 -1.43 13.82 -26.44
N ILE A 642 -0.65 13.11 -27.25
CA ILE A 642 -0.57 13.25 -28.70
C ILE A 642 -0.92 11.91 -29.31
N VAL A 643 -2.02 11.85 -30.06
CA VAL A 643 -2.48 10.68 -30.79
C VAL A 643 -2.32 10.96 -32.27
N ARG A 644 -1.32 10.34 -32.92
CA ARG A 644 -1.02 10.64 -34.33
C ARG A 644 -0.63 9.46 -35.20
N ARG A 645 -0.93 9.53 -36.50
CA ARG A 645 -0.53 8.50 -37.48
C ARG A 645 -0.94 7.07 -37.13
N ASN A 646 -2.02 6.91 -36.37
CA ASN A 646 -2.58 5.60 -36.06
C ASN A 646 -3.62 5.18 -37.10
N LYS A 647 -3.75 3.88 -37.33
CA LYS A 647 -4.86 3.27 -38.06
C LYS A 647 -5.86 2.70 -37.06
N VAL A 648 -7.05 3.28 -36.99
CA VAL A 648 -8.09 2.95 -36.02
C VAL A 648 -9.38 2.57 -36.76
N TYR A 649 -9.66 1.28 -36.91
CA TYR A 649 -10.74 0.85 -37.80
C TYR A 649 -11.54 -0.35 -37.32
N ASN A 650 -12.82 -0.40 -37.70
CA ASN A 650 -13.73 -1.51 -37.43
C ASN A 650 -13.75 -1.95 -35.94
N ASN A 651 -13.66 -1.00 -34.99
CA ASN A 651 -13.74 -1.31 -33.57
C ASN A 651 -15.20 -1.55 -33.14
N ASN A 652 -15.80 -2.61 -33.69
CA ASN A 652 -17.23 -2.92 -33.59
C ASN A 652 -17.54 -4.15 -32.72
N THR A 653 -16.53 -4.69 -32.06
CA THR A 653 -16.67 -5.88 -31.20
C THR A 653 -17.59 -5.56 -30.01
N PRO A 654 -18.59 -6.40 -29.71
CA PRO A 654 -19.44 -6.21 -28.54
C PRO A 654 -18.61 -6.11 -27.25
N ASN A 655 -18.99 -5.20 -26.35
CA ASN A 655 -18.28 -5.05 -25.07
C ASN A 655 -18.40 -6.34 -24.24
N PHE A 656 -17.26 -6.89 -23.82
CA PHE A 656 -17.16 -8.09 -22.99
C PHE A 656 -16.40 -7.84 -21.67
N GLY A 657 -16.32 -6.59 -21.24
CA GLY A 657 -15.65 -6.20 -20.01
C GLY A 657 -16.40 -6.62 -18.76
N ASP A 658 -15.68 -6.72 -17.65
CA ASP A 658 -16.24 -7.14 -16.36
C ASP A 658 -17.40 -6.21 -15.95
N PRO A 659 -18.59 -6.74 -15.59
CA PRO A 659 -19.72 -5.92 -15.19
C PRO A 659 -19.38 -4.99 -14.02
N GLY A 660 -19.68 -3.70 -14.19
CA GLY A 660 -19.42 -2.68 -13.17
C GLY A 660 -18.04 -2.01 -13.28
N ALA A 661 -17.13 -2.53 -14.11
CA ALA A 661 -15.93 -1.80 -14.49
C ALA A 661 -16.29 -0.59 -15.38
N ILE A 662 -15.55 0.51 -15.29
CA ILE A 662 -15.83 1.72 -16.07
C ILE A 662 -15.79 1.41 -17.58
N VAL A 663 -14.83 0.59 -18.02
CA VAL A 663 -14.67 0.16 -19.41
C VAL A 663 -15.90 -0.59 -19.96
N SER A 664 -16.72 -1.22 -19.12
CA SER A 664 -17.95 -1.91 -19.56
C SER A 664 -19.00 -0.94 -20.12
N ASN A 665 -18.84 0.36 -19.84
CA ASN A 665 -19.68 1.42 -20.39
C ASN A 665 -19.20 1.92 -21.76
N VAL A 666 -18.02 1.51 -22.23
CA VAL A 666 -17.55 1.84 -23.58
C VAL A 666 -18.53 1.27 -24.59
N LEU A 667 -18.97 2.15 -25.50
CA LEU A 667 -19.92 1.80 -26.54
C LEU A 667 -19.17 1.09 -27.67
N LYS A 668 -19.72 -0.02 -28.16
CA LYS A 668 -19.13 -0.67 -29.34
C LYS A 668 -19.13 0.31 -30.51
N GLY A 669 -18.15 0.22 -31.40
CA GLY A 669 -18.06 1.13 -32.52
C GLY A 669 -17.46 2.48 -32.16
N THR A 670 -16.66 2.56 -31.09
CA THR A 670 -15.94 3.79 -30.73
C THR A 670 -14.52 3.75 -31.31
N GLY A 671 -14.18 4.68 -32.19
CA GLY A 671 -12.83 4.78 -32.76
C GLY A 671 -11.82 5.37 -31.76
N ILE A 672 -11.78 6.69 -31.63
CA ILE A 672 -10.95 7.42 -30.66
C ILE A 672 -11.86 8.14 -29.67
N MET A 673 -11.54 8.12 -28.37
CA MET A 673 -12.31 8.82 -27.34
C MET A 673 -11.41 9.65 -26.42
N LEU A 674 -11.76 10.91 -26.23
CA LEU A 674 -11.22 11.81 -25.20
C LEU A 674 -12.29 12.00 -24.12
N LEU A 675 -12.05 11.46 -22.93
CA LEU A 675 -12.95 11.56 -21.78
C LEU A 675 -12.32 12.46 -20.72
N ALA A 676 -12.83 13.70 -20.61
CA ALA A 676 -12.28 14.73 -19.72
C ALA A 676 -10.74 14.87 -19.80
N ALA A 677 -10.18 14.58 -20.97
CA ALA A 677 -8.76 14.74 -21.22
C ALA A 677 -8.48 16.19 -21.60
N ASP A 678 -7.34 16.70 -21.14
CA ASP A 678 -6.94 18.09 -21.38
C ASP A 678 -5.76 18.17 -22.32
N ARG A 679 -5.69 19.27 -23.08
CA ARG A 679 -4.53 19.60 -23.94
C ARG A 679 -4.10 18.42 -24.82
N THR A 680 -5.06 17.60 -25.27
CA THR A 680 -4.79 16.44 -26.12
C THR A 680 -4.86 16.84 -27.59
N GLU A 681 -3.88 16.41 -28.38
CA GLU A 681 -3.84 16.61 -29.81
C GLU A 681 -4.08 15.29 -30.56
N VAL A 682 -5.04 15.30 -31.49
CA VAL A 682 -5.40 14.14 -32.32
C VAL A 682 -5.26 14.53 -33.79
N TYR A 683 -4.22 14.03 -34.48
CA TYR A 683 -3.95 14.42 -35.86
C TYR A 683 -3.30 13.34 -36.73
N GLU A 684 -3.46 13.43 -38.05
CA GLU A 684 -2.89 12.50 -39.03
C GLU A 684 -3.29 11.02 -38.81
N ASN A 685 -4.39 10.75 -38.10
CA ASN A 685 -4.89 9.38 -37.92
C ASN A 685 -5.84 8.97 -39.05
N GLU A 686 -5.90 7.67 -39.37
CA GLU A 686 -6.94 7.07 -40.21
C GLU A 686 -7.99 6.42 -39.30
N VAL A 687 -9.21 6.96 -39.25
CA VAL A 687 -10.29 6.53 -38.36
C VAL A 687 -11.53 6.14 -39.18
N VAL A 688 -11.74 4.84 -39.37
CA VAL A 688 -12.64 4.33 -40.43
C VAL A 688 -13.54 3.19 -39.96
N GLY A 689 -14.83 3.23 -40.32
CA GLY A 689 -15.72 2.07 -40.21
C GLY A 689 -16.12 1.70 -38.78
N ASN A 690 -16.02 2.61 -37.82
CA ASN A 690 -16.46 2.39 -36.45
C ASN A 690 -17.97 2.67 -36.34
N ASP A 691 -18.72 1.72 -35.77
CA ASP A 691 -20.18 1.63 -35.86
C ASP A 691 -20.92 2.82 -35.21
N THR A 692 -20.33 3.44 -34.18
CA THR A 692 -20.95 4.49 -33.37
C THR A 692 -20.32 5.86 -33.60
N PHE A 693 -19.02 6.01 -33.32
CA PHE A 693 -18.28 7.26 -33.44
C PHE A 693 -16.91 7.03 -34.06
N GLY A 694 -16.49 7.95 -34.93
CA GLY A 694 -15.09 8.02 -35.35
C GLY A 694 -14.22 8.56 -34.21
N ILE A 695 -14.39 9.85 -33.87
CA ILE A 695 -13.70 10.53 -32.78
C ILE A 695 -14.73 11.16 -31.84
N LEU A 696 -14.62 10.88 -30.54
CA LEU A 696 -15.52 11.34 -29.48
C LEU A 696 -14.77 12.22 -28.48
N VAL A 697 -15.30 13.39 -28.15
CA VAL A 697 -14.83 14.28 -27.08
C VAL A 697 -15.98 14.51 -26.10
N VAL A 698 -15.81 14.12 -24.83
CA VAL A 698 -16.93 14.02 -23.90
C VAL A 698 -16.54 14.25 -22.44
N SER A 699 -17.47 14.77 -21.64
CA SER A 699 -17.33 14.96 -20.20
C SER A 699 -17.54 13.68 -19.40
N LEU A 700 -16.85 13.58 -18.25
CA LEU A 700 -17.09 12.57 -17.22
C LEU A 700 -18.53 12.55 -16.70
N LEU A 701 -19.26 13.67 -16.77
CA LEU A 701 -20.65 13.75 -16.30
C LEU A 701 -21.60 12.83 -17.08
N ASN A 702 -21.17 12.29 -18.22
CA ASN A 702 -21.93 11.31 -18.98
C ASN A 702 -21.78 9.87 -18.44
N LEU A 703 -20.80 9.62 -17.57
CA LEU A 703 -20.54 8.31 -16.97
C LEU A 703 -20.96 8.20 -15.51
N PHE A 704 -21.09 9.33 -14.82
CA PHE A 704 -21.43 9.37 -13.40
C PHE A 704 -22.80 10.04 -13.18
N PRO A 705 -23.58 9.58 -12.18
CA PRO A 705 -24.77 10.30 -11.73
C PRO A 705 -24.46 11.77 -11.43
N ARG A 706 -25.37 12.69 -11.76
CA ARG A 706 -25.15 14.15 -11.64
C ARG A 706 -24.84 14.64 -10.23
N ASP A 707 -25.24 13.88 -9.21
CA ASP A 707 -25.01 14.15 -7.79
C ASP A 707 -23.66 13.59 -7.27
N THR A 708 -22.91 12.88 -8.13
CA THR A 708 -21.59 12.36 -7.78
C THR A 708 -20.61 13.51 -7.57
N LYS A 709 -20.01 13.59 -6.37
CA LYS A 709 -18.89 14.50 -6.11
C LYS A 709 -17.60 13.94 -6.69
N LEU A 710 -17.18 14.49 -7.82
CA LEU A 710 -15.92 14.16 -8.48
C LEU A 710 -14.77 14.95 -7.85
N ASP A 711 -13.59 14.34 -7.75
CA ASP A 711 -12.36 14.93 -7.21
C ASP A 711 -11.37 15.35 -8.31
N VAL A 712 -11.87 15.51 -9.54
CA VAL A 712 -11.19 15.94 -10.75
C VAL A 712 -12.09 16.90 -11.53
N ASP A 713 -11.52 17.68 -12.45
CA ASP A 713 -12.30 18.44 -13.43
C ASP A 713 -13.00 17.46 -14.39
N PRO A 714 -14.33 17.48 -14.52
CA PRO A 714 -15.04 16.54 -15.37
C PRO A 714 -15.06 16.94 -16.85
N PHE A 715 -14.48 18.08 -17.24
CA PHE A 715 -14.60 18.62 -18.59
C PHE A 715 -13.35 18.38 -19.42
N PRO A 716 -13.49 18.09 -20.73
CA PRO A 716 -12.35 18.01 -21.64
C PRO A 716 -11.96 19.41 -22.11
N ASP A 717 -10.77 19.90 -21.76
CA ASP A 717 -10.35 21.27 -22.06
C ASP A 717 -9.15 21.35 -23.03
N HIS A 718 -9.16 22.38 -23.88
CA HIS A 718 -8.03 22.74 -24.75
C HIS A 718 -7.55 21.64 -25.71
N ASN A 719 -8.43 20.74 -26.12
CA ASN A 719 -8.12 19.68 -27.07
C ASN A 719 -8.11 20.17 -28.52
N LYS A 720 -7.26 19.58 -29.37
CA LYS A 720 -7.14 19.94 -30.79
C LYS A 720 -7.27 18.70 -31.66
N ILE A 721 -8.22 18.72 -32.59
CA ILE A 721 -8.48 17.61 -33.51
C ILE A 721 -8.34 18.12 -34.95
N TYR A 722 -7.35 17.65 -35.71
CA TYR A 722 -7.06 18.19 -37.04
C TYR A 722 -6.38 17.19 -37.97
N ASN A 723 -6.51 17.38 -39.29
CA ASN A 723 -5.79 16.60 -40.30
C ASN A 723 -5.94 15.06 -40.19
N ASN A 724 -7.05 14.56 -39.65
CA ASN A 724 -7.34 13.12 -39.63
C ASN A 724 -8.08 12.70 -40.91
N THR A 725 -8.01 11.44 -41.29
CA THR A 725 -8.91 10.85 -42.27
C THR A 725 -10.03 10.15 -41.50
N VAL A 726 -11.18 10.81 -41.35
CA VAL A 726 -12.33 10.28 -40.62
C VAL A 726 -13.49 10.07 -41.59
N ARG A 727 -13.89 8.82 -41.80
CA ARG A 727 -14.95 8.48 -42.77
C ARG A 727 -15.62 7.16 -42.43
N ASP A 728 -16.81 6.97 -42.98
CA ASP A 728 -17.58 5.73 -42.88
C ASP A 728 -17.93 5.28 -41.45
N ASN A 729 -17.85 6.18 -40.46
CA ASN A 729 -18.22 5.88 -39.08
C ASN A 729 -19.70 6.19 -38.82
N GLY A 730 -20.24 5.70 -37.71
CA GLY A 730 -21.60 6.00 -37.26
C GLY A 730 -22.70 5.39 -38.13
N LYS A 731 -22.42 4.29 -38.83
CA LYS A 731 -23.40 3.61 -39.72
C LYS A 731 -24.36 2.69 -38.96
N ASN A 732 -23.97 2.19 -37.79
CA ASN A 732 -24.72 1.20 -37.02
C ASN A 732 -24.51 1.39 -35.51
N PRO A 733 -24.95 2.54 -34.95
CA PRO A 733 -24.60 2.92 -33.58
C PRO A 733 -25.09 1.91 -32.53
N ASP A 734 -24.37 1.85 -31.42
CA ASP A 734 -24.76 1.09 -30.24
C ASP A 734 -26.21 1.41 -29.83
N THR A 735 -27.01 0.38 -29.58
CA THR A 735 -28.44 0.50 -29.27
C THR A 735 -28.70 1.32 -28.01
N ARG A 736 -27.72 1.40 -27.10
CA ARG A 736 -27.77 2.24 -25.91
C ARG A 736 -27.86 3.74 -26.24
N LEU A 737 -27.35 4.18 -27.39
CA LEU A 737 -27.46 5.56 -27.88
C LEU A 737 -28.66 5.77 -28.80
N ALA A 738 -28.96 4.79 -29.67
CA ALA A 738 -30.04 4.90 -30.66
C ALA A 738 -31.39 5.27 -30.01
N ARG A 739 -31.65 4.76 -28.80
CA ARG A 739 -32.86 5.06 -28.00
C ARG A 739 -32.97 6.51 -27.51
N PHE A 740 -31.88 7.26 -27.47
CA PHE A 740 -31.83 8.64 -26.99
C PHE A 740 -31.72 9.67 -28.13
N GLY A 741 -31.75 9.22 -29.39
CA GLY A 741 -31.68 10.11 -30.55
C GLY A 741 -30.34 10.84 -30.70
N VAL A 742 -29.28 10.38 -30.02
CA VAL A 742 -27.93 10.94 -30.20
C VAL A 742 -27.45 10.57 -31.61
N PRO A 743 -27.01 11.55 -32.42
CA PRO A 743 -26.63 11.29 -33.80
C PRO A 743 -25.33 10.50 -33.86
N ALA A 744 -25.33 9.42 -34.64
CA ALA A 744 -24.13 8.68 -35.00
C ALA A 744 -23.37 9.46 -36.09
N VAL A 745 -22.11 9.80 -35.81
CA VAL A 745 -21.32 10.78 -36.56
C VAL A 745 -19.85 10.38 -36.58
N ASP A 746 -19.12 10.93 -37.55
CA ASP A 746 -17.66 10.76 -37.60
C ASP A 746 -16.98 11.51 -36.45
N LEU A 747 -17.48 12.69 -36.07
CA LEU A 747 -16.99 13.49 -34.95
C LEU A 747 -18.12 13.85 -33.98
N LEU A 748 -18.03 13.43 -32.73
CA LEU A 748 -18.96 13.88 -31.69
C LEU A 748 -18.23 14.68 -30.61
N TRP A 749 -18.77 15.85 -30.31
CA TRP A 749 -18.47 16.62 -29.11
C TRP A 749 -19.76 16.90 -28.34
N ASP A 750 -19.75 16.63 -27.05
CA ASP A 750 -20.91 16.83 -26.17
C ASP A 750 -21.12 18.29 -25.72
N LEU A 751 -20.40 19.24 -26.34
CA LEU A 751 -20.40 20.68 -26.04
C LEU A 751 -19.80 21.03 -24.67
N SER A 752 -19.14 20.09 -24.01
CA SER A 752 -18.52 20.31 -22.71
C SER A 752 -17.07 20.81 -22.81
N GLY A 753 -16.62 21.49 -21.75
CA GLY A 753 -15.29 22.05 -21.66
C GLY A 753 -15.06 23.30 -22.53
N GLN A 754 -13.87 23.86 -22.41
CA GLN A 754 -13.47 25.12 -23.00
C GLN A 754 -12.21 24.98 -23.84
N GLY A 755 -12.03 25.89 -24.80
CA GLY A 755 -10.80 25.96 -25.58
C GLY A 755 -10.54 24.81 -26.55
N ASN A 756 -11.47 23.85 -26.67
CA ASN A 756 -11.41 22.79 -27.68
C ASN A 756 -11.53 23.40 -29.10
N GLY A 757 -10.81 22.82 -30.06
CA GLY A 757 -10.78 23.30 -31.44
C GLY A 757 -10.59 22.20 -32.47
N TRP A 758 -11.19 22.39 -33.65
CA TRP A 758 -11.17 21.43 -34.75
C TRP A 758 -10.71 22.08 -36.06
N ASP A 759 -9.98 21.31 -36.89
CA ASP A 759 -9.69 21.63 -38.29
C ASP A 759 -9.84 20.36 -39.14
N GLN A 760 -11.09 20.06 -39.48
CA GLN A 760 -11.48 18.77 -40.01
C GLN A 760 -12.59 18.90 -41.08
N PRO A 761 -12.27 19.45 -42.26
CA PRO A 761 -13.28 19.77 -43.27
C PRO A 761 -13.96 18.53 -43.85
N GLY A 762 -15.26 18.64 -44.13
CA GLY A 762 -16.03 17.60 -44.81
C GLY A 762 -16.43 16.39 -43.96
N VAL A 763 -16.16 16.43 -42.64
CA VAL A 763 -16.50 15.35 -41.71
C VAL A 763 -17.90 15.54 -41.11
N LYS A 764 -18.70 14.47 -41.04
CA LYS A 764 -20.02 14.51 -40.40
C LYS A 764 -19.84 14.69 -38.90
N SER A 765 -20.25 15.82 -38.34
CA SER A 765 -20.05 16.12 -36.92
C SER A 765 -21.35 16.42 -36.16
N PHE A 766 -21.28 16.25 -34.84
CA PHE A 766 -22.21 16.84 -33.88
C PHE A 766 -21.42 17.60 -32.81
N PRO A 767 -21.70 18.90 -32.59
CA PRO A 767 -22.59 19.75 -33.38
C PRO A 767 -22.13 19.86 -34.86
N PRO A 768 -23.02 20.25 -35.80
CA PRO A 768 -22.64 20.41 -37.22
C PRO A 768 -21.59 21.50 -37.46
N GLN A 769 -21.42 22.43 -36.51
CA GLN A 769 -20.40 23.48 -36.54
C GLN A 769 -19.50 23.32 -35.33
N LEU A 770 -18.22 23.07 -35.56
CA LEU A 770 -17.20 22.94 -34.54
C LEU A 770 -16.32 24.21 -34.52
N PRO A 771 -15.91 24.71 -33.34
CA PRO A 771 -15.06 25.89 -33.26
C PRO A 771 -13.67 25.62 -33.86
N PRO A 772 -13.07 26.58 -34.57
CA PRO A 772 -11.75 26.41 -35.15
C PRO A 772 -10.66 26.39 -34.08
N ILE A 773 -9.52 25.78 -34.39
CA ILE A 773 -8.33 25.86 -33.54
C ILE A 773 -7.86 27.32 -33.44
N LYS A 774 -7.86 27.88 -32.22
CA LYS A 774 -7.29 29.20 -31.97
C LYS A 774 -5.75 29.12 -32.06
N ARG A 775 -5.15 29.91 -32.95
CA ARG A 775 -3.69 30.10 -32.99
C ARG A 775 -3.30 30.98 -31.80
N GLU A 776 -2.44 30.48 -30.92
CA GLU A 776 -1.80 31.33 -29.92
C GLU A 776 -0.94 32.35 -30.68
N THR A 777 -1.26 33.63 -30.52
CA THR A 777 -0.37 34.70 -30.97
C THR A 777 0.82 34.71 -30.01
N PRO A 778 2.08 34.65 -30.50
CA PRO A 778 3.22 34.84 -29.62
C PRO A 778 3.05 36.15 -28.88
N ALA A 779 3.17 36.13 -27.55
CA ALA A 779 3.06 37.34 -26.72
C ALA A 779 3.97 38.42 -27.31
N GLY A 780 3.35 39.46 -27.86
CA GLY A 780 4.04 40.61 -28.41
C GLY A 780 4.90 41.22 -27.32
N ASN A 781 6.21 41.19 -27.54
CA ASN A 781 7.18 41.95 -26.77
C ASN A 781 6.87 43.44 -27.03
N GLN A 782 6.05 44.05 -26.18
CA GLN A 782 5.74 45.48 -26.22
C GLN A 782 6.04 46.12 -24.87
N GLY A 783 7.06 47.00 -24.89
CA GLY A 783 7.27 48.10 -23.96
C GLY A 783 8.24 47.80 -22.81
N GLY A 784 9.39 48.46 -22.67
CA GLY A 784 9.94 49.59 -23.40
C GLY A 784 11.27 49.99 -22.77
N VAL A 785 12.27 50.24 -23.62
CA VAL A 785 13.43 51.06 -23.28
C VAL A 785 13.11 52.44 -23.82
N GLU A 786 13.00 53.45 -22.96
CA GLU A 786 13.37 54.83 -23.29
C GLU A 786 13.44 55.70 -22.02
N ASN A 787 14.65 56.25 -21.84
CA ASN A 787 15.12 57.38 -21.01
C ASN A 787 15.08 57.31 -19.48
#